data_AF-A0A068NP90-F1
#
_entry.id   AF-A0A068NP90-F1
#
_cell.length_a   1.000
_cell.length_b   1.000
_cell.length_c   1.000
_cell.angle_alpha   90.00
_cell.angle_beta   90.00
_cell.angle_gamma   90.00
#
_symmetry.space_group_name_H-M   'P 1'
#
loop_
_entity.id
_entity.type
_entity.pdbx_description
1 polymer ?
#
loop_
_entity_poly.entity_id
_entity_poly.type
_entity_poly.pdbx_seq_one_letter_code
_entity_poly.pdbx_strand_id
1 'polypeptide(L)'
;MHIPDAYLSPVTQAATFAVMVPIWIVAAKRTNRELTTKQAPLLSIGAAFCFAIQMFNIPAIGGTTAHALGAGLLAILVGPWAAVLGMTLALTIQALLFGDGGVLSIGANCFDMAFVASFVSYYSYRMLAGRASDGSPWKAVGAGLGAYAGTVAASLCAGTLLGLQPILAHDAVGHAMYCPYGLNVTLPAMLLPHLLIAGPVEAIVTMAALAYLWQTFPELARAGMPPKVGAGIRLARRLGWVLALTPLGLLASGSAWGEWDLAEIKTMVGYAPAGMAARHEAITPLLPDYGFAGASGKPWQIVGYMVSALVGCGLVALFARGILRKPRPSPSPASKPGAPRSSMPAWLRDVNPPLPLSPVAKSPWMERTILKMRSAIAKTVASEVVARMPGFLQLLNPVAKTIGFLSAMVAVSLARTPTALIAVISLSVGLAWASRVPLRELVTRVAGAVAFFGLVLAIPVSLRAVTPGPTAISLLGISFSGPGLVSAAMILLRLFAGIQLSLLWSQTTRWHDLLRSLACLGVPKVVLSTATLTYRYLFVLVETLAEMVEARTARQPGAMNRQQARSYAGTGAAVLFAKSLALTEETHLAMQARSFDGPSRPARPTPWRRRDLVAVATGAGLTAAIVLMGGILHAL
;
A
#
# COMPACT_ATOMS: atom_id res chain seq x y z
N MET A 1 6.57 -19.59 -6.95
CA MET A 1 7.09 -19.92 -8.29
C MET A 1 7.76 -18.72 -8.94
N HIS A 2 8.05 -17.67 -8.17
CA HIS A 2 8.87 -16.56 -8.61
C HIS A 2 10.29 -17.06 -8.85
N ILE A 3 10.83 -16.79 -10.03
CA ILE A 3 12.20 -17.14 -10.41
C ILE A 3 13.10 -15.95 -10.08
N PRO A 4 14.08 -16.11 -9.17
CA PRO A 4 15.01 -15.04 -8.82
C PRO A 4 15.93 -14.65 -9.97
N ASP A 5 16.66 -13.55 -9.78
CA ASP A 5 17.79 -13.24 -10.66
C ASP A 5 18.90 -14.27 -10.44
N ALA A 6 19.74 -14.47 -11.46
CA ALA A 6 20.84 -15.42 -11.45
C ALA A 6 20.45 -16.93 -11.42
N TYR A 7 19.15 -17.26 -11.40
CA TYR A 7 18.66 -18.64 -11.59
C TYR A 7 18.50 -19.02 -13.06
N LEU A 8 18.30 -18.05 -13.95
CA LEU A 8 18.21 -18.23 -15.39
C LEU A 8 19.40 -17.61 -16.09
N SER A 9 19.85 -18.24 -17.16
CA SER A 9 20.85 -17.66 -18.05
C SER A 9 20.33 -16.38 -18.72
N PRO A 10 21.20 -15.40 -19.05
CA PRO A 10 20.80 -14.21 -19.79
C PRO A 10 20.13 -14.53 -21.13
N VAL A 11 20.49 -15.65 -21.76
CA VAL A 11 19.84 -16.11 -22.99
C VAL A 11 18.40 -16.51 -22.72
N THR A 12 18.14 -17.29 -21.66
CA THR A 12 16.77 -17.64 -21.25
C THR A 12 15.97 -16.42 -20.82
N GLN A 13 16.59 -15.48 -20.07
CA GLN A 13 15.96 -14.22 -19.67
C GLN A 13 15.57 -13.37 -20.89
N ALA A 14 16.50 -13.20 -21.84
CA ALA A 14 16.25 -12.44 -23.07
C ALA A 14 15.18 -13.12 -23.94
N ALA A 15 15.21 -14.45 -24.08
CA ALA A 15 14.24 -15.20 -24.86
C ALA A 15 12.83 -15.09 -24.27
N THR A 16 12.67 -15.30 -22.97
CA THR A 16 11.37 -15.19 -22.28
C THR A 16 10.85 -13.76 -22.31
N PHE A 17 11.72 -12.76 -22.15
CA PHE A 17 11.35 -11.34 -22.31
C PHE A 17 10.91 -11.03 -23.75
N ALA A 18 11.64 -11.51 -24.76
CA ALA A 18 11.29 -11.34 -26.17
C ALA A 18 9.94 -11.97 -26.53
N VAL A 19 9.58 -13.11 -25.91
CA VAL A 19 8.25 -13.72 -26.04
C VAL A 19 7.18 -12.92 -25.29
N MET A 20 7.50 -12.35 -24.14
CA MET A 20 6.52 -11.62 -23.33
C MET A 20 6.18 -10.24 -23.90
N VAL A 21 7.11 -9.56 -24.58
CA VAL A 21 6.88 -8.25 -25.22
C VAL A 21 5.66 -8.23 -26.16
N PRO A 22 5.53 -9.11 -27.18
CA PRO A 22 4.35 -9.13 -28.04
C PRO A 22 3.07 -9.47 -27.26
N ILE A 23 3.16 -10.32 -26.23
CA ILE A 23 2.01 -10.64 -25.36
C ILE A 23 1.53 -9.38 -24.63
N TRP A 24 2.43 -8.58 -24.05
CA TRP A 24 2.08 -7.30 -23.43
C TRP A 24 1.48 -6.31 -24.42
N ILE A 25 2.02 -6.21 -25.63
CA ILE A 25 1.48 -5.34 -26.66
C ILE A 25 0.05 -5.74 -27.02
N VAL A 26 -0.22 -7.03 -27.21
CA VAL A 26 -1.56 -7.54 -27.50
C VAL A 26 -2.50 -7.34 -26.31
N ALA A 27 -2.04 -7.65 -25.09
CA ALA A 27 -2.79 -7.44 -23.86
C ALA A 27 -3.20 -5.97 -23.71
N ALA A 28 -2.26 -5.04 -23.85
CA ALA A 28 -2.52 -3.59 -23.79
C ALA A 28 -3.53 -3.14 -24.85
N LYS A 29 -3.40 -3.62 -26.09
CA LYS A 29 -4.33 -3.31 -27.18
C LYS A 29 -5.74 -3.84 -26.91
N ARG A 30 -5.87 -5.09 -26.47
CA ARG A 30 -7.18 -5.72 -26.18
C ARG A 30 -7.83 -5.16 -24.93
N THR A 31 -7.08 -4.99 -23.85
CA THR A 31 -7.55 -4.31 -22.64
C THR A 31 -8.09 -2.92 -22.95
N ASN A 32 -7.39 -2.12 -23.76
CA ASN A 32 -7.88 -0.81 -24.17
C ASN A 32 -9.14 -0.82 -25.07
N ARG A 33 -9.52 -1.97 -25.63
CA ARG A 33 -10.73 -2.14 -26.44
C ARG A 33 -11.88 -2.76 -25.62
N GLU A 34 -11.56 -3.69 -24.72
CA GLU A 34 -12.51 -4.55 -24.03
C GLU A 34 -12.85 -4.05 -22.61
N LEU A 35 -11.94 -3.36 -21.91
CA LEU A 35 -12.21 -2.86 -20.55
C LEU A 35 -12.90 -1.50 -20.58
N THR A 36 -14.09 -1.46 -19.98
CA THR A 36 -14.81 -0.21 -19.74
C THR A 36 -14.23 0.52 -18.52
N THR A 37 -14.33 1.85 -18.47
CA THR A 37 -13.89 2.69 -17.33
C THR A 37 -14.54 2.28 -15.99
N LYS A 38 -15.69 1.61 -16.05
CA LYS A 38 -16.40 1.06 -14.87
C LYS A 38 -15.74 -0.21 -14.30
N GLN A 39 -14.96 -0.94 -15.08
CA GLN A 39 -14.26 -2.18 -14.67
C GLN A 39 -12.82 -1.92 -14.21
N ALA A 40 -12.27 -0.72 -14.44
CA ALA A 40 -10.94 -0.32 -13.98
C ALA A 40 -10.70 -0.53 -12.47
N PRO A 41 -11.65 -0.22 -11.56
CA PRO A 41 -11.47 -0.49 -10.15
C PRO A 41 -11.36 -1.99 -9.81
N LEU A 42 -12.06 -2.87 -10.55
CA LEU A 42 -11.94 -4.31 -10.36
C LEU A 42 -10.57 -4.83 -10.77
N LEU A 43 -10.00 -4.31 -11.86
CA LEU A 43 -8.64 -4.65 -12.27
C LEU A 43 -7.64 -4.21 -11.20
N SER A 44 -7.73 -2.97 -10.71
CA SER A 44 -6.84 -2.43 -9.67
C SER A 44 -6.90 -3.23 -8.37
N ILE A 45 -8.11 -3.52 -7.86
CA ILE A 45 -8.28 -4.24 -6.60
C ILE A 45 -7.94 -5.72 -6.77
N GLY A 46 -8.26 -6.30 -7.92
CA GLY A 46 -7.92 -7.68 -8.24
C GLY A 46 -6.41 -7.88 -8.39
N ALA A 47 -5.70 -6.94 -9.02
CA ALA A 47 -4.23 -6.97 -9.09
C ALA A 47 -3.59 -6.80 -7.69
N ALA A 48 -4.14 -5.92 -6.84
CA ALA A 48 -3.71 -5.80 -5.45
C ALA A 48 -3.97 -7.08 -4.64
N PHE A 49 -5.08 -7.79 -4.90
CA PHE A 49 -5.36 -9.09 -4.32
C PHE A 49 -4.36 -10.15 -4.76
N CYS A 50 -4.01 -10.18 -6.05
CA CYS A 50 -2.99 -11.09 -6.58
C CYS A 50 -1.63 -10.83 -5.91
N PHE A 51 -1.23 -9.56 -5.78
CA PHE A 51 -0.03 -9.18 -5.02
C PHE A 51 -0.10 -9.73 -3.58
N ALA A 52 -1.20 -9.47 -2.86
CA ALA A 52 -1.32 -9.87 -1.45
C ALA A 52 -1.32 -11.40 -1.25
N ILE A 53 -1.99 -12.16 -2.12
CA ILE A 53 -2.08 -13.62 -1.98
C ILE A 53 -0.75 -14.32 -2.32
N GLN A 54 0.03 -13.74 -3.23
CA GLN A 54 1.33 -14.29 -3.64
C GLN A 54 2.42 -14.14 -2.57
N MET A 55 2.24 -13.20 -1.64
CA MET A 55 3.13 -13.09 -0.48
C MET A 55 3.10 -14.39 0.35
N PHE A 56 1.95 -15.06 0.45
CA PHE A 56 1.80 -16.33 1.17
C PHE A 56 2.44 -17.49 0.40
N ASN A 57 3.76 -17.61 0.52
CA ASN A 57 4.51 -18.64 -0.15
C ASN A 57 5.16 -19.62 0.82
N ILE A 58 5.37 -20.83 0.30
CA ILE A 58 6.09 -21.90 0.98
C ILE A 58 7.27 -22.36 0.10
N PRO A 59 8.37 -22.84 0.70
CA PRO A 59 9.48 -23.48 0.02
C PRO A 59 9.08 -24.58 -0.98
N ALA A 60 9.68 -24.60 -2.17
CA ALA A 60 9.61 -25.74 -3.11
C ALA A 60 11.04 -26.29 -3.36
N ILE A 61 11.45 -27.26 -2.53
CA ILE A 61 12.82 -27.82 -2.53
C ILE A 61 13.17 -28.41 -3.90
N GLY A 62 14.26 -27.93 -4.50
CA GLY A 62 14.67 -28.31 -5.87
C GLY A 62 14.08 -27.43 -6.97
N GLY A 63 13.31 -26.40 -6.62
CA GLY A 63 12.72 -25.40 -7.50
C GLY A 63 12.86 -23.99 -6.94
N THR A 64 11.75 -23.29 -6.74
CA THR A 64 11.68 -21.95 -6.12
C THR A 64 10.72 -21.97 -4.94
N THR A 65 9.56 -21.35 -5.08
CA THR A 65 8.51 -21.28 -4.05
C THR A 65 7.18 -21.82 -4.58
N ALA A 66 6.24 -22.10 -3.69
CA ALA A 66 4.86 -22.44 -4.03
C ALA A 66 3.87 -21.52 -3.32
N HIS A 67 2.89 -21.00 -4.05
CA HIS A 67 1.88 -20.09 -3.53
C HIS A 67 0.68 -20.02 -4.47
N ALA A 68 -0.44 -19.56 -3.93
CA ALA A 68 -1.57 -19.14 -4.74
C ALA A 68 -1.23 -17.87 -5.53
N LEU A 69 -1.89 -17.66 -6.66
CA LEU A 69 -1.59 -16.58 -7.61
C LEU A 69 -2.67 -15.50 -7.63
N GLY A 70 -3.94 -15.89 -7.50
CA GLY A 70 -5.10 -15.05 -7.78
C GLY A 70 -5.37 -14.81 -9.28
N ALA A 71 -4.55 -15.38 -10.16
CA ALA A 71 -4.61 -15.18 -11.61
C ALA A 71 -5.94 -15.69 -12.21
N GLY A 72 -6.42 -16.84 -11.73
CA GLY A 72 -7.69 -17.41 -12.20
C GLY A 72 -8.88 -16.54 -11.81
N LEU A 73 -8.92 -16.08 -10.55
CA LEU A 73 -9.92 -15.13 -10.07
C LEU A 73 -9.93 -13.85 -10.92
N LEU A 74 -8.75 -13.26 -11.16
CA LEU A 74 -8.63 -12.03 -11.92
C LEU A 74 -9.08 -12.23 -13.38
N ALA A 75 -8.60 -13.29 -14.04
CA ALA A 75 -8.92 -13.60 -15.43
C ALA A 75 -10.42 -13.84 -15.64
N ILE A 76 -11.11 -14.49 -14.71
CA ILE A 76 -12.55 -14.73 -14.78
C ILE A 76 -13.34 -13.42 -14.59
N LEU A 77 -12.86 -12.52 -13.72
CA LEU A 77 -13.57 -11.26 -13.41
C LEU A 77 -13.41 -10.17 -14.47
N VAL A 78 -12.20 -10.00 -15.01
CA VAL A 78 -11.87 -8.89 -15.93
C VAL A 78 -11.45 -9.33 -17.33
N GLY A 79 -11.34 -10.63 -17.56
CA GLY A 79 -10.84 -11.22 -18.80
C GLY A 79 -9.33 -11.53 -18.75
N PRO A 80 -8.86 -12.51 -19.53
CA PRO A 80 -7.48 -13.01 -19.44
C PRO A 80 -6.45 -11.96 -19.88
N TRP A 81 -6.75 -11.14 -20.91
CA TRP A 81 -5.84 -10.08 -21.36
C TRP A 81 -5.65 -8.96 -20.33
N ALA A 82 -6.73 -8.57 -19.66
CA ALA A 82 -6.66 -7.61 -18.56
C ALA A 82 -5.90 -8.18 -17.35
N ALA A 83 -6.13 -9.46 -17.04
CA ALA A 83 -5.42 -10.15 -15.97
C ALA A 83 -3.92 -10.23 -16.22
N VAL A 84 -3.47 -10.45 -17.46
CA VAL A 84 -2.03 -10.38 -17.82
C VAL A 84 -1.42 -9.05 -17.39
N LEU A 85 -2.06 -7.92 -17.69
CA LEU A 85 -1.54 -6.60 -17.33
C LEU A 85 -1.58 -6.35 -15.81
N GLY A 86 -2.67 -6.76 -15.15
CA GLY A 86 -2.81 -6.65 -13.70
C GLY A 86 -1.76 -7.47 -12.94
N MET A 87 -1.54 -8.71 -13.37
CA MET A 87 -0.52 -9.61 -12.82
C MET A 87 0.89 -9.09 -13.12
N THR A 88 1.17 -8.68 -14.36
CA THR A 88 2.47 -8.08 -14.73
C THR A 88 2.81 -6.91 -13.82
N LEU A 89 1.83 -6.04 -13.54
CA LEU A 89 2.03 -4.89 -12.66
C LEU A 89 2.35 -5.33 -11.22
N ALA A 90 1.65 -6.33 -10.69
CA ALA A 90 1.93 -6.89 -9.38
C ALA A 90 3.36 -7.45 -9.31
N LEU A 91 3.72 -8.32 -10.26
CA LEU A 91 5.04 -8.95 -10.35
C LEU A 91 6.18 -7.94 -10.53
N THR A 92 5.95 -6.88 -11.32
CA THR A 92 6.94 -5.82 -11.51
C THR A 92 7.21 -5.06 -10.21
N ILE A 93 6.15 -4.80 -9.42
CA ILE A 93 6.28 -4.15 -8.13
C ILE A 93 6.97 -5.09 -7.12
N GLN A 94 6.67 -6.38 -7.14
CA GLN A 94 7.34 -7.41 -6.33
C GLN A 94 8.84 -7.46 -6.62
N ALA A 95 9.23 -7.58 -7.89
CA ALA A 95 10.63 -7.63 -8.29
C ALA A 95 11.40 -6.35 -7.94
N LEU A 96 10.86 -5.17 -8.28
CA LEU A 96 11.59 -3.90 -8.11
C LEU A 96 11.68 -3.42 -6.66
N LEU A 97 10.62 -3.60 -5.88
CA LEU A 97 10.55 -3.06 -4.52
C LEU A 97 10.92 -4.09 -3.47
N PHE A 98 10.52 -5.34 -3.66
CA PHE A 98 10.56 -6.36 -2.61
C PHE A 98 11.56 -7.48 -2.87
N GLY A 99 12.15 -7.53 -4.07
CA GLY A 99 13.08 -8.60 -4.45
C GLY A 99 12.42 -9.95 -4.71
N ASP A 100 11.10 -10.07 -4.56
CA ASP A 100 10.37 -11.33 -4.75
C ASP A 100 10.22 -11.60 -6.26
N GLY A 101 11.18 -12.35 -6.78
CA GLY A 101 11.39 -12.60 -8.21
C GLY A 101 12.40 -11.63 -8.84
N GLY A 102 13.17 -12.15 -9.79
CA GLY A 102 14.23 -11.40 -10.45
C GLY A 102 13.72 -10.31 -11.38
N VAL A 103 14.41 -9.16 -11.40
CA VAL A 103 14.12 -8.05 -12.31
C VAL A 103 14.50 -8.41 -13.74
N LEU A 104 15.62 -9.13 -13.93
CA LEU A 104 16.01 -9.66 -15.24
C LEU A 104 15.16 -10.87 -15.64
N SER A 105 14.70 -11.64 -14.64
CA SER A 105 13.77 -12.76 -14.81
C SER A 105 12.30 -12.35 -14.98
N ILE A 106 11.98 -11.04 -15.06
CA ILE A 106 10.59 -10.54 -15.13
C ILE A 106 9.81 -11.08 -16.35
N GLY A 107 10.50 -11.31 -17.47
CA GLY A 107 9.90 -11.89 -18.68
C GLY A 107 9.38 -13.31 -18.42
N ALA A 108 10.20 -14.17 -17.81
CA ALA A 108 9.83 -15.52 -17.42
C ALA A 108 8.70 -15.53 -16.37
N ASN A 109 8.86 -14.74 -15.30
CA ASN A 109 7.85 -14.64 -14.23
C ASN A 109 6.49 -14.19 -14.76
N CYS A 110 6.46 -13.19 -15.65
CA CYS A 110 5.21 -12.74 -16.26
C CYS A 110 4.66 -13.75 -17.28
N PHE A 111 5.50 -14.45 -18.02
CA PHE A 111 5.05 -15.50 -18.93
C PHE A 111 4.32 -16.61 -18.17
N ASP A 112 4.91 -17.12 -17.10
CA ASP A 112 4.34 -18.22 -16.31
C ASP A 112 3.10 -17.77 -15.53
N MET A 113 3.23 -16.72 -14.71
CA MET A 113 2.19 -16.33 -13.76
C MET A 113 1.16 -15.35 -14.32
N ALA A 114 1.56 -14.44 -15.22
CA ALA A 114 0.61 -13.46 -15.77
C ALA A 114 -0.10 -14.02 -17.01
N PHE A 115 0.62 -14.67 -17.92
CA PHE A 115 0.05 -15.20 -19.16
C PHE A 115 -0.49 -16.62 -19.01
N VAL A 116 0.38 -17.63 -18.78
CA VAL A 116 -0.03 -19.03 -18.74
C VAL A 116 -1.11 -19.27 -17.69
N ALA A 117 -0.90 -18.84 -16.45
CA ALA A 117 -1.89 -19.04 -15.38
C ALA A 117 -3.25 -18.42 -15.74
N SER A 118 -3.27 -17.17 -16.18
CA SER A 118 -4.52 -16.45 -16.48
C SER A 118 -5.30 -17.08 -17.64
N PHE A 119 -4.60 -17.48 -18.70
CA PHE A 119 -5.22 -18.07 -19.89
C PHE A 119 -5.74 -19.47 -19.62
N VAL A 120 -4.89 -20.34 -19.06
CA VAL A 120 -5.27 -21.72 -18.74
C VAL A 120 -6.44 -21.71 -17.76
N SER A 121 -6.43 -20.84 -16.74
CA SER A 121 -7.56 -20.73 -15.82
C SER A 121 -8.84 -20.27 -16.48
N TYR A 122 -8.79 -19.23 -17.30
CA TYR A 122 -9.96 -18.69 -17.96
C TYR A 122 -10.60 -19.69 -18.93
N TYR A 123 -9.80 -20.34 -19.78
CA TYR A 123 -10.32 -21.28 -20.77
C TYR A 123 -10.75 -22.61 -20.14
N SER A 124 -10.06 -23.09 -19.11
CA SER A 124 -10.52 -24.25 -18.33
C SER A 124 -11.86 -23.97 -17.66
N TYR A 125 -12.03 -22.78 -17.06
CA TYR A 125 -13.34 -22.35 -16.53
C TYR A 125 -14.42 -22.32 -17.61
N ARG A 126 -14.12 -21.73 -18.78
CA ARG A 126 -15.09 -21.66 -19.89
C ARG A 126 -15.48 -23.04 -20.42
N MET A 127 -14.55 -23.99 -20.45
CA MET A 127 -14.82 -25.36 -20.86
C MET A 127 -15.70 -26.10 -19.84
N LEU A 128 -15.36 -26.00 -18.55
CA LEU A 128 -16.02 -26.75 -17.48
C LEU A 128 -17.40 -26.18 -17.10
N ALA A 129 -17.54 -24.85 -17.08
CA ALA A 129 -18.71 -24.19 -16.54
C ALA A 129 -19.22 -23.00 -17.37
N GLY A 130 -18.68 -22.77 -18.57
CA GLY A 130 -19.13 -21.68 -19.45
C GLY A 130 -20.55 -21.84 -20.00
N ARG A 131 -21.10 -23.07 -19.97
CA ARG A 131 -22.49 -23.39 -20.37
C ARG A 131 -23.43 -23.59 -19.18
N ALA A 132 -22.94 -23.46 -17.95
CA ALA A 132 -23.78 -23.65 -16.76
C ALA A 132 -24.80 -22.52 -16.62
N SER A 133 -25.99 -22.84 -16.10
CA SER A 133 -27.06 -21.87 -15.86
C SER A 133 -26.64 -20.79 -14.83
N ASP A 134 -27.24 -19.61 -14.95
CA ASP A 134 -27.00 -18.51 -14.02
C ASP A 134 -27.45 -18.88 -12.61
N GLY A 135 -26.58 -18.64 -11.63
CA GLY A 135 -26.80 -19.04 -10.23
C GLY A 135 -26.41 -20.48 -9.89
N SER A 136 -26.00 -21.29 -10.87
CA SER A 136 -25.53 -22.66 -10.60
C SER A 136 -24.25 -22.66 -9.74
N PRO A 137 -24.19 -23.47 -8.67
CA PRO A 137 -22.95 -23.65 -7.90
C PRO A 137 -21.81 -24.20 -8.75
N TRP A 138 -22.12 -24.87 -9.87
CA TRP A 138 -21.15 -25.38 -10.83
C TRP A 138 -20.29 -24.29 -11.47
N LYS A 139 -20.78 -23.04 -11.58
CA LYS A 139 -19.95 -21.91 -12.02
C LYS A 139 -18.81 -21.64 -11.05
N ALA A 140 -19.05 -21.73 -9.75
CA ALA A 140 -18.02 -21.50 -8.75
C ALA A 140 -17.02 -22.65 -8.71
N VAL A 141 -17.52 -23.90 -8.78
CA VAL A 141 -16.69 -25.11 -8.82
C VAL A 141 -15.80 -25.12 -10.07
N GLY A 142 -16.37 -24.88 -11.25
CA GLY A 142 -15.61 -24.79 -12.50
C GLY A 142 -14.59 -23.65 -12.51
N ALA A 143 -14.87 -22.54 -11.81
CA ALA A 143 -13.91 -21.45 -11.66
C ALA A 143 -12.74 -21.86 -10.75
N GLY A 144 -13.01 -22.57 -9.66
CA GLY A 144 -11.98 -23.15 -8.78
C GLY A 144 -11.11 -24.16 -9.53
N LEU A 145 -11.71 -25.08 -10.29
CA LEU A 145 -11.00 -26.06 -11.11
C LEU A 145 -10.16 -25.39 -12.22
N GLY A 146 -10.66 -24.31 -12.83
CA GLY A 146 -9.88 -23.52 -13.76
C GLY A 146 -8.67 -22.86 -13.08
N ALA A 147 -8.87 -22.23 -11.92
CA ALA A 147 -7.80 -21.61 -11.15
C ALA A 147 -6.71 -22.63 -10.73
N TYR A 148 -7.14 -23.84 -10.33
CA TYR A 148 -6.25 -24.99 -10.08
C TYR A 148 -5.40 -25.32 -11.30
N ALA A 149 -6.04 -25.55 -12.45
CA ALA A 149 -5.36 -25.93 -13.69
C ALA A 149 -4.33 -24.89 -14.14
N GLY A 150 -4.68 -23.60 -14.06
CA GLY A 150 -3.76 -22.53 -14.43
C GLY A 150 -2.56 -22.41 -13.48
N THR A 151 -2.76 -22.61 -12.18
CA THR A 151 -1.66 -22.60 -11.20
C THR A 151 -0.68 -23.74 -11.44
N VAL A 152 -1.19 -24.94 -11.72
CA VAL A 152 -0.36 -26.12 -12.05
C VAL A 152 0.35 -25.94 -13.39
N ALA A 153 -0.30 -25.36 -14.40
CA ALA A 153 0.34 -25.08 -15.68
C ALA A 153 1.46 -24.04 -15.55
N ALA A 154 1.27 -23.01 -14.73
CA ALA A 154 2.32 -22.02 -14.47
C ALA A 154 3.52 -22.64 -13.72
N SER A 155 3.27 -23.53 -12.75
CA SER A 155 4.36 -24.21 -12.04
C SER A 155 5.11 -25.21 -12.94
N LEU A 156 4.42 -25.85 -13.89
CA LEU A 156 5.04 -26.66 -14.94
C LEU A 156 6.02 -25.81 -15.76
N CYS A 157 5.58 -24.66 -16.25
CA CYS A 157 6.43 -23.75 -17.04
C CYS A 157 7.67 -23.30 -16.25
N ALA A 158 7.48 -22.84 -15.00
CA ALA A 158 8.59 -22.44 -14.13
C ALA A 158 9.57 -23.59 -13.88
N GLY A 159 9.08 -24.79 -13.60
CA GLY A 159 9.90 -26.00 -13.40
C GLY A 159 10.68 -26.39 -14.65
N THR A 160 10.08 -26.24 -15.85
CA THR A 160 10.77 -26.47 -17.12
C THR A 160 11.86 -25.44 -17.36
N LEU A 161 11.59 -24.14 -17.16
CA LEU A 161 12.58 -23.08 -17.36
C LEU A 161 13.81 -23.26 -16.47
N LEU A 162 13.61 -23.66 -15.21
CA LEU A 162 14.68 -23.98 -14.27
C LEU A 162 15.44 -25.26 -14.70
N GLY A 163 14.71 -26.33 -15.01
CA GLY A 163 15.30 -27.64 -15.32
C GLY A 163 16.08 -27.70 -16.64
N LEU A 164 15.85 -26.74 -17.54
CA LEU A 164 16.61 -26.58 -18.77
C LEU A 164 17.96 -25.88 -18.55
N GLN A 165 18.20 -25.20 -17.43
CA GLN A 165 19.42 -24.41 -17.24
C GLN A 165 20.71 -25.24 -17.28
N PRO A 166 20.80 -26.44 -16.65
CA PRO A 166 22.01 -27.27 -16.77
C PRO A 166 22.29 -27.71 -18.22
N ILE A 167 21.24 -27.86 -19.03
CA ILE A 167 21.37 -28.27 -20.43
C ILE A 167 21.82 -27.10 -21.30
N LEU A 168 21.27 -25.91 -21.06
CA LEU A 168 21.48 -24.73 -21.90
C LEU A 168 22.72 -23.90 -21.52
N ALA A 169 23.14 -23.95 -20.26
CA ALA A 169 24.21 -23.12 -19.73
C ALA A 169 25.07 -23.90 -18.72
N HIS A 170 26.08 -24.59 -19.26
CA HIS A 170 27.07 -25.34 -18.50
C HIS A 170 28.50 -24.92 -18.89
N ASP A 171 29.45 -25.08 -17.97
CA ASP A 171 30.87 -24.84 -18.23
C ASP A 171 31.51 -25.97 -19.05
N ALA A 172 32.80 -25.81 -19.39
CA ALA A 172 33.54 -26.79 -20.18
C ALA A 172 33.68 -28.17 -19.48
N VAL A 173 33.41 -28.26 -18.19
CA VAL A 173 33.44 -29.49 -17.37
C VAL A 173 32.05 -30.10 -17.23
N GLY A 174 31.00 -29.40 -17.69
CA GLY A 174 29.60 -29.83 -17.63
C GLY A 174 28.86 -29.39 -16.37
N HIS A 175 29.44 -28.52 -15.53
CA HIS A 175 28.73 -27.96 -14.38
C HIS A 175 27.76 -26.87 -14.83
N ALA A 176 26.56 -26.85 -14.25
CA ALA A 176 25.57 -25.83 -14.53
C ALA A 176 26.07 -24.44 -14.08
N MET A 177 25.86 -23.42 -14.90
CA MET A 177 26.26 -22.05 -14.57
C MET A 177 25.20 -21.28 -13.78
N TYR A 178 23.94 -21.71 -13.81
CA TYR A 178 22.78 -21.05 -13.18
C TYR A 178 22.03 -22.05 -12.26
N CYS A 179 20.72 -22.25 -12.43
CA CYS A 179 20.00 -23.29 -11.68
C CYS A 179 20.67 -24.66 -11.90
N PRO A 180 21.14 -25.35 -10.84
CA PRO A 180 21.95 -26.55 -10.98
C PRO A 180 21.14 -27.84 -11.17
N TYR A 181 19.82 -27.78 -10.99
CA TYR A 181 18.96 -28.96 -11.04
C TYR A 181 18.35 -29.15 -12.43
N GLY A 182 18.38 -30.38 -12.91
CA GLY A 182 17.73 -30.77 -14.16
C GLY A 182 16.22 -31.00 -14.00
N LEU A 183 15.55 -31.23 -15.14
CA LEU A 183 14.10 -31.45 -15.22
C LEU A 183 13.56 -32.52 -14.26
N ASN A 184 14.32 -33.60 -14.03
CA ASN A 184 13.91 -34.69 -13.13
C ASN A 184 13.75 -34.26 -11.67
N VAL A 185 14.38 -33.14 -11.28
CA VAL A 185 14.29 -32.57 -9.93
C VAL A 185 13.35 -31.36 -9.92
N THR A 186 13.52 -30.44 -10.87
CA THR A 186 12.75 -29.19 -10.89
C THR A 186 11.27 -29.42 -11.19
N LEU A 187 10.91 -30.39 -12.03
CA LEU A 187 9.52 -30.68 -12.36
C LEU A 187 8.75 -31.23 -11.15
N PRO A 188 9.19 -32.31 -10.45
CA PRO A 188 8.52 -32.73 -9.22
C PRO A 188 8.53 -31.65 -8.14
N ALA A 189 9.65 -30.93 -7.97
CA ALA A 189 9.79 -29.86 -6.99
C ALA A 189 8.75 -28.74 -7.19
N MET A 190 8.50 -28.35 -8.44
CA MET A 190 7.53 -27.31 -8.76
C MET A 190 6.11 -27.86 -8.88
N LEU A 191 5.90 -29.07 -9.40
CA LEU A 191 4.56 -29.61 -9.61
C LEU A 191 3.93 -30.09 -8.30
N LEU A 192 4.64 -30.83 -7.44
CA LEU A 192 4.02 -31.48 -6.28
C LEU A 192 3.43 -30.48 -5.27
N PRO A 193 4.14 -29.43 -4.83
CA PRO A 193 3.56 -28.44 -3.92
C PRO A 193 2.39 -27.68 -4.55
N HIS A 194 2.39 -27.49 -5.88
CA HIS A 194 1.30 -26.80 -6.58
C HIS A 194 0.11 -27.71 -6.87
N LEU A 195 0.31 -29.01 -7.09
CA LEU A 195 -0.75 -30.00 -7.23
C LEU A 195 -1.46 -30.25 -5.91
N LEU A 196 -0.70 -30.35 -4.81
CA LEU A 196 -1.19 -30.81 -3.50
C LEU A 196 -1.59 -29.67 -2.56
N ILE A 197 -0.98 -28.49 -2.68
CA ILE A 197 -1.18 -27.39 -1.72
C ILE A 197 -1.60 -26.10 -2.41
N ALA A 198 -0.74 -25.50 -3.24
CA ALA A 198 -1.00 -24.16 -3.77
C ALA A 198 -2.18 -24.13 -4.76
N GLY A 199 -2.32 -25.14 -5.62
CA GLY A 199 -3.45 -25.28 -6.55
C GLY A 199 -4.78 -25.47 -5.83
N PRO A 200 -4.91 -26.40 -4.86
CA PRO A 200 -6.12 -26.52 -4.04
C PRO A 200 -6.47 -25.22 -3.30
N VAL A 201 -5.48 -24.53 -2.74
CA VAL A 201 -5.68 -23.22 -2.10
C VAL A 201 -6.19 -22.20 -3.11
N GLU A 202 -5.58 -22.07 -4.29
CA GLU A 202 -6.05 -21.18 -5.37
C GLU A 202 -7.51 -21.51 -5.76
N ALA A 203 -7.84 -22.80 -5.89
CA ALA A 203 -9.16 -23.27 -6.26
C ALA A 203 -10.22 -22.87 -5.23
N ILE A 204 -9.95 -23.12 -3.95
CA ILE A 204 -10.84 -22.79 -2.84
C ILE A 204 -11.02 -21.27 -2.75
N VAL A 205 -9.92 -20.52 -2.82
CA VAL A 205 -9.96 -19.06 -2.72
C VAL A 205 -10.73 -18.45 -3.89
N THR A 206 -10.48 -18.91 -5.11
CA THR A 206 -11.18 -18.43 -6.32
C THR A 206 -12.66 -18.77 -6.26
N MET A 207 -13.00 -20.02 -5.90
CA MET A 207 -14.37 -20.48 -5.75
C MET A 207 -15.12 -19.67 -4.68
N ALA A 208 -14.54 -19.48 -3.50
CA ALA A 208 -15.15 -18.74 -2.40
C ALA A 208 -15.31 -17.25 -2.75
N ALA A 209 -14.30 -16.65 -3.35
CA ALA A 209 -14.35 -15.25 -3.78
C ALA A 209 -15.44 -15.03 -4.84
N LEU A 210 -15.52 -15.88 -5.86
CA LEU A 210 -16.52 -15.75 -6.92
C LEU A 210 -17.94 -16.11 -6.45
N ALA A 211 -18.10 -17.18 -5.65
CA ALA A 211 -19.40 -17.53 -5.06
C ALA A 211 -19.95 -16.36 -4.23
N TYR A 212 -19.09 -15.74 -3.40
CA TYR A 212 -19.46 -14.56 -2.63
C TYR A 212 -19.78 -13.35 -3.53
N LEU A 213 -18.95 -13.08 -4.53
CA LEU A 213 -19.14 -11.96 -5.45
C LEU A 213 -20.43 -12.09 -6.25
N TRP A 214 -20.76 -13.29 -6.73
CA TRP A 214 -21.98 -13.54 -7.50
C TRP A 214 -23.24 -13.55 -6.63
N GLN A 215 -23.16 -14.01 -5.38
CA GLN A 215 -24.28 -13.88 -4.42
C GLN A 215 -24.54 -12.42 -4.05
N THR A 216 -23.48 -11.63 -3.86
CA THR A 216 -23.59 -10.25 -3.38
C THR A 216 -23.83 -9.25 -4.52
N PHE A 217 -23.30 -9.54 -5.72
CA PHE A 217 -23.40 -8.74 -6.95
C PHE A 217 -23.82 -9.65 -8.12
N PRO A 218 -25.12 -10.02 -8.22
CA PRO A 218 -25.62 -10.92 -9.27
C PRO A 218 -25.35 -10.40 -10.70
N GLU A 219 -25.18 -9.08 -10.84
CA GLU A 219 -24.78 -8.40 -12.06
C GLU A 219 -23.37 -8.77 -12.57
N LEU A 220 -22.47 -9.28 -11.71
CA LEU A 220 -21.16 -9.84 -12.10
C LEU A 220 -21.24 -11.28 -12.61
N ALA A 221 -22.32 -12.02 -12.30
CA ALA A 221 -22.53 -13.38 -12.78
C ALA A 221 -23.06 -13.40 -14.23
N ARG A 222 -23.76 -12.32 -14.62
CA ARG A 222 -24.23 -12.05 -15.97
C ARG A 222 -23.08 -11.44 -16.77
N ALA A 223 -22.34 -12.29 -17.48
CA ALA A 223 -21.25 -11.85 -18.34
C ALA A 223 -21.70 -10.67 -19.24
N GLY A 224 -21.01 -9.53 -19.14
CA GLY A 224 -21.20 -8.39 -20.04
C GLY A 224 -21.78 -7.10 -19.44
N MET A 225 -22.18 -7.06 -18.15
CA MET A 225 -22.57 -5.79 -17.52
C MET A 225 -21.49 -5.23 -16.58
N PRO A 226 -21.11 -3.94 -16.69
CA PRO A 226 -20.14 -3.33 -15.81
C PRO A 226 -20.67 -3.30 -14.36
N PRO A 227 -19.83 -3.62 -13.36
CA PRO A 227 -20.23 -3.60 -11.95
C PRO A 227 -20.72 -2.22 -11.51
N LYS A 228 -21.64 -2.20 -10.54
CA LYS A 228 -21.97 -0.98 -9.79
C LYS A 228 -20.77 -0.58 -8.91
N VAL A 229 -20.51 0.73 -8.84
CA VAL A 229 -19.32 1.38 -8.22
C VAL A 229 -19.03 0.94 -6.76
N GLY A 230 -20.00 0.36 -6.04
CA GLY A 230 -19.84 -0.13 -4.68
C GLY A 230 -19.23 -1.54 -4.49
N ALA A 231 -19.15 -2.37 -5.55
CA ALA A 231 -18.63 -3.74 -5.44
C ALA A 231 -17.12 -3.78 -5.14
N GLY A 232 -16.34 -2.92 -5.82
CA GLY A 232 -14.90 -2.79 -5.59
C GLY A 232 -14.58 -2.31 -4.16
N ILE A 233 -15.33 -1.36 -3.62
CA ILE A 233 -15.09 -0.83 -2.27
C ILE A 233 -15.35 -1.91 -1.19
N ARG A 234 -16.33 -2.80 -1.38
CA ARG A 234 -16.59 -3.94 -0.47
C ARG A 234 -15.52 -5.02 -0.60
N LEU A 235 -15.00 -5.25 -1.81
CA LEU A 235 -13.88 -6.15 -2.07
C LEU A 235 -12.59 -5.61 -1.43
N ALA A 236 -12.32 -4.30 -1.52
CA ALA A 236 -11.18 -3.64 -0.87
C ALA A 236 -11.23 -3.73 0.68
N ARG A 237 -12.43 -3.66 1.28
CA ARG A 237 -12.59 -3.89 2.73
C ARG A 237 -12.25 -5.32 3.15
N ARG A 238 -12.44 -6.30 2.27
CA ARG A 238 -12.08 -7.71 2.51
C ARG A 238 -10.64 -8.03 2.11
N LEU A 239 -10.08 -7.32 1.14
CA LEU A 239 -8.63 -7.23 0.92
C LEU A 239 -7.92 -6.84 2.24
N GLY A 240 -8.51 -5.92 3.00
CA GLY A 240 -8.05 -5.56 4.35
C GLY A 240 -7.98 -6.73 5.34
N TRP A 241 -8.85 -7.74 5.21
CA TRP A 241 -8.78 -8.96 6.02
C TRP A 241 -7.68 -9.91 5.53
N VAL A 242 -7.51 -10.07 4.23
CA VAL A 242 -6.39 -10.84 3.64
C VAL A 242 -5.05 -10.20 4.02
N LEU A 243 -4.96 -8.87 3.98
CA LEU A 243 -3.83 -8.06 4.44
C LEU A 243 -3.58 -8.15 5.95
N ALA A 244 -4.61 -8.43 6.77
CA ALA A 244 -4.41 -8.69 8.19
C ALA A 244 -3.92 -10.11 8.46
N LEU A 245 -4.14 -11.02 7.50
CA LEU A 245 -3.70 -12.41 7.55
C LEU A 245 -2.31 -12.61 6.92
N THR A 246 -1.76 -11.64 6.18
CA THR A 246 -0.41 -11.73 5.57
C THR A 246 0.71 -12.17 6.52
N PRO A 247 0.71 -11.84 7.83
CA PRO A 247 1.68 -12.41 8.77
C PRO A 247 1.66 -13.94 8.88
N LEU A 248 0.59 -14.63 8.45
CA LEU A 248 0.57 -16.10 8.39
C LEU A 248 1.59 -16.66 7.38
N GLY A 249 2.00 -15.87 6.37
CA GLY A 249 3.11 -16.23 5.47
C GLY A 249 4.44 -16.41 6.20
N LEU A 250 4.60 -15.82 7.40
CA LEU A 250 5.80 -15.93 8.24
C LEU A 250 5.77 -17.14 9.19
N LEU A 251 4.68 -17.93 9.23
CA LEU A 251 4.60 -19.15 10.02
C LEU A 251 5.47 -20.29 9.45
N ALA A 252 5.80 -20.24 8.17
CA ALA A 252 6.80 -21.10 7.54
C ALA A 252 8.19 -20.48 7.75
N SER A 253 8.70 -20.52 8.99
CA SER A 253 9.98 -19.89 9.33
C SER A 253 11.18 -20.67 8.76
N GLY A 254 11.80 -20.13 7.72
CA GLY A 254 13.12 -20.40 7.16
C GLY A 254 13.52 -19.22 6.27
N SER A 255 14.76 -19.16 5.74
CA SER A 255 15.04 -18.35 4.54
C SER A 255 13.97 -18.68 3.49
N ALA A 256 13.57 -17.74 2.62
CA ALA A 256 12.70 -18.09 1.50
C ALA A 256 13.44 -19.12 0.63
N TRP A 257 13.27 -20.40 0.93
CA TRP A 257 13.95 -21.51 0.27
C TRP A 257 13.59 -21.46 -1.21
N GLY A 258 14.56 -21.05 -2.02
CA GLY A 258 14.34 -20.53 -3.37
C GLY A 258 15.29 -19.37 -3.70
N GLU A 259 15.82 -18.67 -2.69
CA GLU A 259 16.94 -17.71 -2.77
C GLU A 259 18.11 -18.22 -1.93
N TRP A 260 18.70 -19.36 -2.31
CA TRP A 260 19.82 -19.89 -1.55
C TRP A 260 21.06 -19.01 -1.73
N ASP A 261 21.72 -18.72 -0.62
CA ASP A 261 23.06 -18.13 -0.65
C ASP A 261 24.00 -19.11 -1.38
N LEU A 262 24.96 -18.57 -2.12
CA LEU A 262 25.97 -19.35 -2.86
C LEU A 262 26.69 -20.35 -1.94
N ALA A 263 26.82 -20.01 -0.65
CA ALA A 263 27.35 -20.91 0.38
C ALA A 263 26.49 -22.17 0.58
N GLU A 264 25.17 -22.04 0.62
CA GLU A 264 24.25 -23.17 0.80
C GLU A 264 24.19 -24.06 -0.45
N ILE A 265 24.16 -23.46 -1.65
CA ILE A 265 24.20 -24.19 -2.92
C ILE A 265 25.48 -25.02 -3.04
N LYS A 266 26.62 -24.42 -2.69
CA LYS A 266 27.90 -25.13 -2.66
C LYS A 266 27.88 -26.32 -1.71
N THR A 267 27.16 -26.22 -0.60
CA THR A 267 27.03 -27.30 0.38
C THR A 267 26.14 -28.44 -0.12
N MET A 268 25.08 -28.13 -0.89
CA MET A 268 24.14 -29.13 -1.41
C MET A 268 24.61 -29.83 -2.69
N VAL A 269 25.26 -29.09 -3.59
CA VAL A 269 25.62 -29.59 -4.94
C VAL A 269 27.13 -29.85 -5.08
N GLY A 270 27.94 -29.37 -4.13
CA GLY A 270 29.40 -29.55 -4.12
C GLY A 270 30.18 -28.47 -4.87
N TYR A 271 29.50 -27.55 -5.58
CA TYR A 271 30.11 -26.40 -6.25
C TYR A 271 29.17 -25.20 -6.27
N ALA A 272 29.73 -24.00 -6.43
CA ALA A 272 28.96 -22.77 -6.62
C ALA A 272 28.86 -22.45 -8.12
N PRO A 273 27.65 -22.40 -8.72
CA PRO A 273 27.49 -22.07 -10.14
C PRO A 273 28.10 -20.71 -10.48
N ALA A 274 29.05 -20.68 -11.42
CA ALA A 274 29.85 -19.49 -11.72
C ALA A 274 29.00 -18.31 -12.25
N GLY A 275 27.99 -18.59 -13.07
CA GLY A 275 27.07 -17.58 -13.60
C GLY A 275 26.17 -16.97 -12.52
N MET A 276 25.81 -17.77 -11.51
CA MET A 276 25.07 -17.30 -10.35
C MET A 276 25.94 -16.39 -9.47
N ALA A 277 27.18 -16.80 -9.20
CA ALA A 277 28.15 -16.02 -8.42
C ALA A 277 28.43 -14.64 -9.03
N ALA A 278 28.56 -14.56 -10.35
CA ALA A 278 28.85 -13.31 -11.06
C ALA A 278 27.68 -12.30 -11.04
N ARG A 279 26.47 -12.73 -10.69
CA ARG A 279 25.24 -11.94 -10.88
C ARG A 279 24.33 -11.85 -9.65
N HIS A 280 24.76 -12.42 -8.53
CA HIS A 280 24.01 -12.43 -7.28
C HIS A 280 23.70 -11.01 -6.76
N GLU A 281 24.55 -10.02 -7.05
CA GLU A 281 24.37 -8.62 -6.63
C GLU A 281 23.98 -7.65 -7.76
N ALA A 282 23.58 -8.15 -8.94
CA ALA A 282 23.44 -7.30 -10.13
C ALA A 282 22.39 -6.18 -9.96
N ILE A 283 21.33 -6.41 -9.19
CA ILE A 283 20.28 -5.43 -8.89
C ILE A 283 19.87 -5.59 -7.42
N THR A 284 20.05 -4.55 -6.61
CA THR A 284 19.62 -4.55 -5.20
C THR A 284 18.20 -3.98 -5.05
N PRO A 285 17.23 -4.78 -4.55
CA PRO A 285 15.87 -4.31 -4.34
C PRO A 285 15.80 -3.33 -3.15
N LEU A 286 14.80 -2.44 -3.17
CA LEU A 286 14.67 -1.37 -2.17
C LEU A 286 14.37 -1.90 -0.75
N LEU A 287 13.57 -2.96 -0.66
CA LEU A 287 13.15 -3.63 0.58
C LEU A 287 13.19 -5.17 0.38
N PRO A 288 14.38 -5.79 0.36
CA PRO A 288 14.52 -7.24 0.16
C PRO A 288 13.70 -8.02 1.19
N ASP A 289 13.09 -9.13 0.76
CA ASP A 289 12.30 -10.03 1.60
C ASP A 289 11.16 -9.35 2.37
N TYR A 290 10.64 -8.25 1.81
CA TYR A 290 9.61 -7.43 2.45
C TYR A 290 10.03 -6.84 3.82
N GLY A 291 11.32 -6.88 4.14
CA GLY A 291 11.91 -6.43 5.39
C GLY A 291 12.47 -5.01 5.32
N PHE A 292 12.73 -4.41 6.48
CA PHE A 292 13.45 -3.13 6.56
C PHE A 292 14.95 -3.38 6.72
N ALA A 293 15.76 -2.70 5.90
CA ALA A 293 17.22 -2.78 5.98
C ALA A 293 17.71 -2.46 7.40
N GLY A 294 18.45 -3.38 8.02
CA GLY A 294 19.00 -3.25 9.38
C GLY A 294 18.05 -3.63 10.52
N ALA A 295 16.86 -4.15 10.25
CA ALA A 295 15.92 -4.63 11.27
C ALA A 295 15.85 -6.17 11.30
N SER A 296 16.58 -6.80 12.22
CA SER A 296 16.61 -8.26 12.40
C SER A 296 15.66 -8.73 13.51
N GLY A 297 14.86 -9.76 13.24
CA GLY A 297 13.99 -10.43 14.23
C GLY A 297 12.55 -10.63 13.75
N LYS A 298 11.90 -11.71 14.21
CA LYS A 298 10.52 -12.11 13.82
C LYS A 298 9.47 -10.98 13.90
N PRO A 299 9.46 -10.07 14.91
CA PRO A 299 8.50 -8.98 14.97
C PRO A 299 8.71 -7.91 13.89
N TRP A 300 9.96 -7.59 13.55
CA TRP A 300 10.29 -6.63 12.49
C TRP A 300 10.02 -7.20 11.10
N GLN A 301 10.19 -8.51 10.93
CA GLN A 301 9.74 -9.23 9.75
C GLN A 301 8.22 -9.12 9.61
N ILE A 302 7.43 -9.33 10.68
CA ILE A 302 5.96 -9.17 10.65
C ILE A 302 5.53 -7.74 10.27
N VAL A 303 6.15 -6.72 10.88
CA VAL A 303 5.81 -5.31 10.60
C VAL A 303 6.24 -4.90 9.19
N GLY A 304 7.44 -5.28 8.77
CA GLY A 304 7.93 -5.06 7.40
C GLY A 304 6.98 -5.68 6.39
N TYR A 305 6.61 -6.94 6.60
CA TYR A 305 5.72 -7.68 5.73
C TYR A 305 4.32 -7.05 5.62
N MET A 306 3.72 -6.60 6.73
CA MET A 306 2.43 -5.92 6.71
C MET A 306 2.48 -4.54 6.02
N VAL A 307 3.52 -3.75 6.28
CA VAL A 307 3.71 -2.43 5.66
C VAL A 307 3.96 -2.58 4.16
N SER A 308 4.82 -3.52 3.79
CA SER A 308 5.12 -3.86 2.40
C SER A 308 3.88 -4.35 1.65
N ALA A 309 3.05 -5.17 2.29
CA ALA A 309 1.77 -5.61 1.72
C ALA A 309 0.82 -4.43 1.45
N LEU A 310 0.71 -3.48 2.39
CA LEU A 310 -0.13 -2.28 2.24
C LEU A 310 0.39 -1.34 1.15
N VAL A 311 1.71 -1.10 1.12
CA VAL A 311 2.37 -0.23 0.15
C VAL A 311 2.30 -0.83 -1.25
N GLY A 312 2.65 -2.11 -1.41
CA GLY A 312 2.59 -2.84 -2.68
C GLY A 312 1.18 -2.88 -3.26
N CYS A 313 0.18 -3.26 -2.45
CA CYS A 313 -1.23 -3.23 -2.87
C CYS A 313 -1.69 -1.82 -3.29
N GLY A 314 -1.28 -0.79 -2.54
CA GLY A 314 -1.60 0.61 -2.85
C GLY A 314 -1.00 1.07 -4.17
N LEU A 315 0.27 0.75 -4.42
CA LEU A 315 0.98 1.09 -5.66
C LEU A 315 0.39 0.36 -6.87
N VAL A 316 0.14 -0.95 -6.76
CA VAL A 316 -0.51 -1.75 -7.81
C VAL A 316 -1.89 -1.15 -8.15
N ALA A 317 -2.70 -0.81 -7.15
CA ALA A 317 -4.01 -0.23 -7.37
C ALA A 317 -3.96 1.14 -8.06
N LEU A 318 -3.00 2.00 -7.68
CA LEU A 318 -2.79 3.33 -8.27
C LEU A 318 -2.28 3.25 -9.71
N PHE A 319 -1.30 2.40 -10.00
CA PHE A 319 -0.74 2.23 -11.34
C PHE A 319 -1.73 1.58 -12.31
N ALA A 320 -2.47 0.55 -11.88
CA ALA A 320 -3.53 -0.07 -12.68
C ALA A 320 -4.62 0.94 -13.07
N ARG A 321 -4.90 1.92 -12.20
CA ARG A 321 -5.84 3.02 -12.50
C ARG A 321 -5.26 4.04 -13.49
N GLY A 322 -3.94 4.23 -13.50
CA GLY A 322 -3.24 5.14 -14.43
C GLY A 322 -3.22 4.64 -15.88
N ILE A 323 -3.12 3.33 -16.09
CA ILE A 323 -3.01 2.68 -17.42
C ILE A 323 -4.33 2.74 -18.23
N LEU A 324 -5.49 2.95 -17.59
CA LEU A 324 -6.83 2.76 -18.19
C LEU A 324 -7.57 4.05 -18.62
N ARG A 325 -6.86 5.12 -18.99
CA ARG A 325 -7.53 6.35 -19.46
C ARG A 325 -7.97 6.26 -20.93
N LYS A 326 -9.29 6.21 -21.18
CA LYS A 326 -9.94 6.47 -22.50
C LYS A 326 -11.31 7.17 -22.39
N PRO A 327 -11.84 7.78 -23.48
CA PRO A 327 -12.73 8.95 -23.47
C PRO A 327 -14.21 8.69 -23.11
N ARG A 328 -14.87 9.81 -22.80
CA ARG A 328 -16.23 10.01 -22.25
C ARG A 328 -17.39 9.40 -23.08
N PRO A 329 -18.47 8.94 -22.44
CA PRO A 329 -19.80 8.92 -23.05
C PRO A 329 -20.44 10.32 -23.03
N SER A 330 -21.28 10.63 -24.02
CA SER A 330 -22.01 11.90 -24.11
C SER A 330 -23.13 12.01 -23.06
N PRO A 331 -23.53 13.24 -22.68
CA PRO A 331 -24.60 13.44 -21.69
C PRO A 331 -25.97 13.06 -22.26
N SER A 332 -26.83 12.51 -21.41
CA SER A 332 -28.28 12.40 -21.69
C SER A 332 -28.97 13.73 -21.34
N PRO A 333 -30.05 14.14 -22.02
CA PRO A 333 -30.67 15.45 -21.80
C PRO A 333 -31.35 15.52 -20.43
N ALA A 334 -31.20 16.67 -19.77
CA ALA A 334 -31.84 16.97 -18.49
C ALA A 334 -33.36 17.19 -18.65
N SER A 335 -34.16 16.66 -17.73
CA SER A 335 -35.58 16.98 -17.62
C SER A 335 -35.79 18.36 -17.01
N LYS A 336 -36.79 19.10 -17.52
CA LYS A 336 -37.10 20.47 -17.09
C LYS A 336 -37.73 20.51 -15.69
N PRO A 337 -37.44 21.54 -14.87
CA PRO A 337 -38.08 21.72 -13.57
C PRO A 337 -39.53 22.22 -13.72
N GLY A 338 -40.45 21.63 -12.95
CA GLY A 338 -41.84 22.09 -12.86
C GLY A 338 -41.97 23.36 -11.99
N ALA A 339 -42.97 24.19 -12.30
CA ALA A 339 -43.23 25.47 -11.63
C ALA A 339 -43.69 25.32 -10.17
N PRO A 340 -43.38 26.28 -9.28
CA PRO A 340 -43.76 26.23 -7.87
C PRO A 340 -45.25 26.55 -7.68
N ARG A 341 -45.95 25.75 -6.86
CA ARG A 341 -47.32 26.05 -6.43
C ARG A 341 -47.31 27.03 -5.26
N SER A 342 -48.00 28.15 -5.43
CA SER A 342 -48.13 29.25 -4.47
C SER A 342 -49.28 29.05 -3.49
N SER A 343 -48.94 29.05 -2.20
CA SER A 343 -49.65 29.63 -1.03
C SER A 343 -49.50 28.73 0.21
N MET A 344 -49.02 29.32 1.31
CA MET A 344 -48.75 28.60 2.55
C MET A 344 -50.09 28.21 3.22
N PRO A 345 -50.34 26.92 3.51
CA PRO A 345 -51.60 26.45 4.08
C PRO A 345 -51.93 27.11 5.42
N ALA A 346 -53.22 27.31 5.71
CA ALA A 346 -53.70 28.03 6.89
C ALA A 346 -53.20 27.48 8.23
N TRP A 347 -53.01 26.15 8.35
CA TRP A 347 -52.52 25.50 9.57
C TRP A 347 -51.09 25.90 9.99
N LEU A 348 -50.33 26.50 9.07
CA LEU A 348 -48.97 26.99 9.31
C LEU A 348 -48.94 28.44 9.81
N ARG A 349 -50.11 29.08 9.95
CA ARG A 349 -50.27 30.43 10.52
C ARG A 349 -50.59 30.40 12.01
N ASP A 350 -51.08 29.27 12.53
CA ASP A 350 -51.37 29.10 13.95
C ASP A 350 -50.13 28.59 14.69
N VAL A 351 -49.44 29.51 15.36
CA VAL A 351 -48.27 29.20 16.18
C VAL A 351 -48.75 28.63 17.51
N ASN A 352 -48.90 27.31 17.60
CA ASN A 352 -49.07 26.62 18.88
C ASN A 352 -47.80 26.74 19.74
N PRO A 353 -47.93 26.86 21.08
CA PRO A 353 -46.77 26.93 21.97
C PRO A 353 -45.91 25.66 21.88
N PRO A 354 -44.57 25.77 22.05
CA PRO A 354 -43.66 24.66 21.84
C PRO A 354 -43.96 23.52 22.82
N LEU A 355 -44.29 22.36 22.26
CA LEU A 355 -44.42 21.10 23.00
C LEU A 355 -43.12 20.80 23.77
N PRO A 356 -43.20 20.20 24.97
CA PRO A 356 -42.02 19.87 25.77
C PRO A 356 -41.09 18.95 24.97
N LEU A 357 -39.83 19.38 24.84
CA LEU A 357 -38.79 18.63 24.13
C LEU A 357 -38.54 17.31 24.85
N SER A 358 -38.97 16.21 24.25
CA SER A 358 -38.59 14.87 24.70
C SER A 358 -37.06 14.70 24.61
N PRO A 359 -36.41 13.98 25.53
CA PRO A 359 -34.97 13.78 25.51
C PRO A 359 -34.55 13.17 24.17
N VAL A 360 -33.70 13.88 23.43
CA VAL A 360 -33.23 13.45 22.10
C VAL A 360 -32.56 12.09 22.23
N ALA A 361 -33.11 11.08 21.56
CA ALA A 361 -32.54 9.75 21.51
C ALA A 361 -31.07 9.82 21.10
N LYS A 362 -30.19 9.09 21.81
CA LYS A 362 -28.75 9.07 21.56
C LYS A 362 -28.47 8.78 20.07
N SER A 363 -27.92 9.76 19.35
CA SER A 363 -27.59 9.62 17.93
C SER A 363 -26.70 8.39 17.68
N PRO A 364 -26.93 7.63 16.58
CA PRO A 364 -26.09 6.49 16.21
C PRO A 364 -24.60 6.86 16.12
N TRP A 365 -23.73 5.88 16.41
CA TRP A 365 -22.26 6.03 16.38
C TRP A 365 -21.75 6.70 15.10
N MET A 366 -22.35 6.42 13.95
CA MET A 366 -21.95 6.95 12.64
C MET A 366 -22.16 8.47 12.51
N GLU A 367 -23.31 9.01 12.93
CA GLU A 367 -23.60 10.45 12.88
C GLU A 367 -22.67 11.21 13.82
N ARG A 368 -22.43 10.64 15.01
CA ARG A 368 -21.46 11.18 15.96
C ARG A 368 -20.05 11.18 15.39
N THR A 369 -19.65 10.12 14.70
CA THR A 369 -18.32 10.04 14.08
C THR A 369 -18.16 11.06 12.96
N ILE A 370 -19.17 11.28 12.11
CA ILE A 370 -19.12 12.26 11.01
C ILE A 370 -19.10 13.70 11.56
N LEU A 371 -19.94 14.03 12.55
CA LEU A 371 -19.95 15.35 13.18
C LEU A 371 -18.67 15.59 14.02
N LYS A 372 -18.16 14.55 14.68
CA LYS A 372 -16.83 14.58 15.30
C LYS A 372 -15.72 14.74 14.27
N MET A 373 -15.86 14.19 13.06
CA MET A 373 -14.91 14.38 11.97
C MET A 373 -14.93 15.82 11.44
N ARG A 374 -16.11 16.44 11.30
CA ARG A 374 -16.25 17.89 10.99
C ARG A 374 -15.52 18.73 12.03
N SER A 375 -15.76 18.50 13.32
CA SER A 375 -15.09 19.24 14.40
C SER A 375 -13.60 18.90 14.54
N ALA A 376 -13.19 17.67 14.26
CA ALA A 376 -11.78 17.27 14.23
C ALA A 376 -11.05 17.95 13.07
N ILE A 377 -11.66 18.02 11.89
CA ILE A 377 -11.12 18.69 10.71
C ILE A 377 -11.10 20.21 10.91
N ALA A 378 -12.14 20.79 11.50
CA ALA A 378 -12.13 22.19 11.92
C ALA A 378 -10.99 22.46 12.92
N LYS A 379 -10.74 21.54 13.86
CA LYS A 379 -9.58 21.60 14.76
C LYS A 379 -8.25 21.40 14.04
N THR A 380 -8.17 20.60 12.98
CA THR A 380 -6.95 20.43 12.16
C THR A 380 -6.68 21.67 11.32
N VAL A 381 -7.70 22.33 10.75
CA VAL A 381 -7.55 23.65 10.11
C VAL A 381 -7.16 24.70 11.14
N ALA A 382 -7.76 24.65 12.34
CA ALA A 382 -7.34 25.48 13.47
C ALA A 382 -5.93 25.12 13.97
N SER A 383 -5.42 23.92 13.73
CA SER A 383 -4.04 23.56 14.07
C SER A 383 -3.00 24.19 13.13
N GLU A 384 -3.40 24.73 11.98
CA GLU A 384 -2.56 25.65 11.19
C GLU A 384 -2.44 27.04 11.83
N VAL A 385 -3.21 27.36 12.89
CA VAL A 385 -3.12 28.68 13.55
C VAL A 385 -1.70 28.93 14.07
N VAL A 386 -1.07 27.90 14.64
CA VAL A 386 0.33 27.99 15.12
C VAL A 386 1.31 28.25 13.98
N ALA A 387 1.09 27.64 12.80
CA ALA A 387 1.89 27.89 11.59
C ALA A 387 1.62 29.28 10.96
N ARG A 388 0.53 29.95 11.34
CA ARG A 388 0.16 31.30 10.88
C ARG A 388 0.62 32.40 11.82
N MET A 389 0.84 32.07 13.09
CA MET A 389 1.34 33.00 14.10
C MET A 389 2.82 33.37 13.88
N PRO A 390 3.24 34.57 14.31
CA PRO A 390 4.65 34.93 14.37
C PRO A 390 5.34 34.12 15.48
N GLY A 391 6.23 33.21 15.10
CA GLY A 391 7.06 32.41 15.99
C GLY A 391 8.42 32.11 15.35
N PHE A 392 9.39 31.66 16.15
CA PHE A 392 10.78 31.51 15.71
C PHE A 392 10.93 30.66 14.44
N LEU A 393 10.41 29.42 14.43
CA LEU A 393 10.46 28.58 13.24
C LEU A 393 9.59 29.14 12.11
N GLN A 394 8.44 29.73 12.41
CA GLN A 394 7.51 30.29 11.42
C GLN A 394 8.15 31.43 10.59
N LEU A 395 9.21 32.07 11.07
CA LEU A 395 9.96 33.12 10.36
C LEU A 395 10.95 32.60 9.30
N LEU A 396 11.30 31.32 9.36
CA LEU A 396 12.25 30.69 8.43
C LEU A 396 11.59 30.40 7.07
N ASN A 397 12.40 30.46 6.02
CA ASN A 397 12.00 30.01 4.70
C ASN A 397 11.53 28.53 4.77
N PRO A 398 10.36 28.20 4.20
CA PRO A 398 9.83 26.84 4.25
C PRO A 398 10.79 25.76 3.71
N VAL A 399 11.57 26.08 2.68
CA VAL A 399 12.52 25.13 2.06
C VAL A 399 13.67 24.85 3.03
N ALA A 400 14.27 25.91 3.59
CA ALA A 400 15.34 25.80 4.58
C ALA A 400 14.90 25.01 5.82
N LYS A 401 13.70 25.28 6.30
CA LYS A 401 13.07 24.55 7.41
C LYS A 401 12.85 23.09 7.08
N THR A 402 12.30 22.77 5.90
CA THR A 402 12.11 21.39 5.44
C THR A 402 13.45 20.64 5.38
N ILE A 403 14.49 21.26 4.80
CA ILE A 403 15.83 20.66 4.75
C ILE A 403 16.37 20.40 6.17
N GLY A 404 16.25 21.37 7.07
CA GLY A 404 16.71 21.23 8.46
C GLY A 404 15.97 20.17 9.27
N PHE A 405 14.64 20.05 9.11
CA PHE A 405 13.88 18.97 9.76
C PHE A 405 14.18 17.60 9.16
N LEU A 406 14.35 17.49 7.84
CA LEU A 406 14.77 16.25 7.19
C LEU A 406 16.17 15.84 7.64
N SER A 407 17.12 16.78 7.73
CA SER A 407 18.48 16.51 8.22
C SER A 407 18.49 16.08 9.69
N ALA A 408 17.67 16.71 10.53
CA ALA A 408 17.50 16.31 11.92
C ALA A 408 16.86 14.92 12.04
N MET A 409 15.92 14.56 11.16
CA MET A 409 15.29 13.23 11.14
C MET A 409 16.28 12.15 10.70
N VAL A 410 17.15 12.45 9.73
CA VAL A 410 18.30 11.60 9.38
C VAL A 410 19.26 11.46 10.56
N ALA A 411 19.53 12.56 11.28
CA ALA A 411 20.40 12.52 12.46
C ALA A 411 19.83 11.63 13.59
N VAL A 412 18.52 11.67 13.83
CA VAL A 412 17.84 10.75 14.77
C VAL A 412 17.97 9.28 14.36
N SER A 413 17.94 9.01 13.05
CA SER A 413 18.16 7.65 12.52
C SER A 413 19.60 7.18 12.77
N LEU A 414 20.58 8.05 12.51
CA LEU A 414 22.01 7.75 12.67
C LEU A 414 22.51 7.78 14.12
N ALA A 415 21.74 8.37 15.05
CA ALA A 415 22.14 8.49 16.44
C ALA A 415 22.32 7.11 17.09
N ARG A 416 23.53 6.84 17.59
CA ARG A 416 23.89 5.56 18.24
C ARG A 416 23.84 5.62 19.78
N THR A 417 23.74 6.83 20.35
CA THR A 417 23.76 7.04 21.80
C THR A 417 22.46 7.65 22.32
N PRO A 418 22.04 7.30 23.55
CA PRO A 418 20.82 7.85 24.15
C PRO A 418 20.97 9.35 24.44
N THR A 419 22.18 9.80 24.77
CA THR A 419 22.50 11.21 25.01
C THR A 419 22.25 12.07 23.78
N ALA A 420 22.61 11.59 22.58
CA ALA A 420 22.32 12.29 21.33
C ALA A 420 20.81 12.44 21.09
N LEU A 421 20.04 11.38 21.31
CA LEU A 421 18.58 11.42 21.14
C LEU A 421 17.92 12.35 22.17
N ILE A 422 18.35 12.32 23.42
CA ILE A 422 17.88 13.24 24.47
C ILE A 422 18.21 14.69 24.10
N ALA A 423 19.42 14.97 23.59
CA ALA A 423 19.79 16.30 23.14
C ALA A 423 18.89 16.80 21.99
N VAL A 424 18.56 15.94 21.02
CA VAL A 424 17.63 16.29 19.93
C VAL A 424 16.22 16.53 20.46
N ILE A 425 15.73 15.71 21.40
CA ILE A 425 14.43 15.90 22.05
C ILE A 425 14.40 17.25 22.77
N SER A 426 15.39 17.54 23.61
CA SER A 426 15.49 18.81 24.35
C SER A 426 15.60 20.02 23.41
N LEU A 427 16.39 19.91 22.33
CA LEU A 427 16.47 20.95 21.30
C LEU A 427 15.11 21.17 20.62
N SER A 428 14.40 20.10 20.28
CA SER A 428 13.08 20.19 19.65
C SER A 428 12.03 20.83 20.59
N VAL A 429 12.10 20.56 21.89
CA VAL A 429 11.27 21.22 22.92
C VAL A 429 11.62 22.71 23.01
N GLY A 430 12.91 23.06 23.01
CA GLY A 430 13.35 24.46 23.01
C GLY A 430 12.89 25.21 21.76
N LEU A 431 12.99 24.60 20.58
CA LEU A 431 12.49 25.15 19.33
C LEU A 431 10.96 25.29 19.32
N ALA A 432 10.24 24.32 19.89
CA ALA A 432 8.80 24.38 20.05
C ALA A 432 8.39 25.55 20.97
N TRP A 433 9.08 25.73 22.09
CA TRP A 433 8.87 26.83 23.02
C TRP A 433 9.13 28.19 22.35
N ALA A 434 10.27 28.35 21.67
CA ALA A 434 10.62 29.56 20.92
C ALA A 434 9.64 29.85 19.77
N SER A 435 9.00 28.81 19.23
CA SER A 435 7.99 28.90 18.17
C SER A 435 6.57 29.05 18.67
N ARG A 436 6.40 29.24 20.00
CA ARG A 436 5.10 29.39 20.67
C ARG A 436 4.15 28.20 20.41
N VAL A 437 4.72 27.01 20.24
CA VAL A 437 3.99 25.75 20.09
C VAL A 437 3.58 25.26 21.49
N PRO A 438 2.33 24.82 21.70
CA PRO A 438 1.87 24.34 23.00
C PRO A 438 2.62 23.06 23.42
N LEU A 439 3.63 23.20 24.29
CA LEU A 439 4.53 22.12 24.69
C LEU A 439 3.80 20.91 25.28
N ARG A 440 2.79 21.16 26.12
CA ARG A 440 1.99 20.10 26.73
C ARG A 440 1.30 19.25 25.66
N GLU A 441 0.73 19.87 24.63
CA GLU A 441 0.03 19.16 23.56
C GLU A 441 1.03 18.41 22.66
N LEU A 442 2.18 19.01 22.38
CA LEU A 442 3.26 18.36 21.62
C LEU A 442 3.76 17.10 22.35
N VAL A 443 4.15 17.22 23.62
CA VAL A 443 4.73 16.12 24.41
C VAL A 443 3.70 15.04 24.70
N THR A 444 2.47 15.38 25.11
CA THR A 444 1.45 14.37 25.44
C THR A 444 1.00 13.56 24.22
N ARG A 445 0.92 14.18 23.04
CA ARG A 445 0.63 13.46 21.78
C ARG A 445 1.73 12.48 21.42
N VAL A 446 2.98 12.91 21.52
CA VAL A 446 4.15 12.06 21.23
C VAL A 446 4.23 10.93 22.27
N ALA A 447 4.13 11.26 23.56
CA ALA A 447 4.17 10.29 24.64
C ALA A 447 3.05 9.25 24.53
N GLY A 448 1.83 9.64 24.17
CA GLY A 448 0.72 8.70 23.94
C GLY A 448 1.01 7.74 22.78
N ALA A 449 1.55 8.24 21.67
CA ALA A 449 1.93 7.40 20.53
C ALA A 449 3.10 6.46 20.86
N VAL A 450 4.13 6.95 21.57
CA VAL A 450 5.29 6.16 22.00
C VAL A 450 4.91 5.14 23.07
N ALA A 451 3.99 5.47 23.98
CA ALA A 451 3.48 4.51 24.95
C ALA A 451 2.70 3.38 24.26
N PHE A 452 1.84 3.70 23.30
CA PHE A 452 1.02 2.70 22.61
C PHE A 452 1.85 1.82 21.65
N PHE A 453 2.68 2.41 20.79
CA PHE A 453 3.44 1.68 19.77
C PHE A 453 4.85 1.30 20.23
N GLY A 454 5.52 2.20 20.97
CA GLY A 454 6.91 2.02 21.39
C GLY A 454 7.07 1.00 22.52
N LEU A 455 6.19 0.96 23.52
CA LEU A 455 6.29 -0.03 24.60
C LEU A 455 6.08 -1.46 24.11
N VAL A 456 5.17 -1.65 23.15
CA VAL A 456 4.93 -2.96 22.52
C VAL A 456 6.19 -3.52 21.86
N LEU A 457 7.04 -2.65 21.30
CA LEU A 457 8.32 -3.02 20.69
C LEU A 457 9.46 -3.09 21.71
N ALA A 458 9.48 -2.19 22.69
CA ALA A 458 10.56 -2.03 23.66
C ALA A 458 10.55 -3.13 24.74
N ILE A 459 9.37 -3.59 25.16
CA ILE A 459 9.25 -4.62 26.22
C ILE A 459 9.83 -5.97 25.77
N PRO A 460 9.51 -6.53 24.58
CA PRO A 460 10.12 -7.79 24.15
C PRO A 460 11.65 -7.68 23.99
N VAL A 461 12.15 -6.55 23.48
CA VAL A 461 13.58 -6.32 23.26
C VAL A 461 14.37 -6.24 24.57
N SER A 462 13.75 -5.78 25.67
CA SER A 462 14.40 -5.73 26.98
C SER A 462 14.49 -7.10 27.68
N LEU A 463 13.76 -8.10 27.20
CA LEU A 463 13.80 -9.45 27.76
C LEU A 463 15.13 -10.14 27.42
N ARG A 464 15.70 -10.83 28.40
CA ARG A 464 16.90 -11.66 28.23
C ARG A 464 16.71 -12.75 27.17
N ALA A 465 15.49 -13.26 27.02
CA ALA A 465 15.15 -14.28 26.02
C ALA A 465 15.32 -13.78 24.57
N VAL A 466 15.18 -12.47 24.35
CA VAL A 466 15.29 -11.85 23.02
C VAL A 466 16.67 -11.23 22.81
N THR A 467 17.20 -10.54 23.83
CA THR A 467 18.53 -9.93 23.80
C THR A 467 19.40 -10.59 24.87
N PRO A 468 20.20 -11.62 24.54
CA PRO A 468 21.08 -12.28 25.50
C PRO A 468 22.11 -11.31 26.10
N GLY A 469 22.32 -11.37 27.40
CA GLY A 469 23.28 -10.50 28.10
C GLY A 469 23.17 -10.61 29.63
N PRO A 470 24.01 -9.87 30.39
CA PRO A 470 23.95 -9.85 31.85
C PRO A 470 22.57 -9.39 32.33
N THR A 471 22.01 -10.11 33.30
CA THR A 471 20.72 -9.76 33.91
C THR A 471 20.85 -8.49 34.71
N ALA A 472 20.10 -7.46 34.33
CA ALA A 472 20.07 -6.21 35.07
C ALA A 472 18.98 -6.22 36.14
N ILE A 473 17.77 -6.67 35.79
CA ILE A 473 16.60 -6.67 36.68
C ILE A 473 15.81 -7.95 36.42
N SER A 474 15.28 -8.59 37.48
CA SER A 474 14.35 -9.71 37.38
C SER A 474 13.06 -9.36 38.12
N LEU A 475 11.91 -9.51 37.46
CA LEU A 475 10.61 -9.22 38.03
C LEU A 475 9.65 -10.38 37.69
N LEU A 476 9.00 -10.98 38.70
CA LEU A 476 8.00 -12.05 38.50
C LEU A 476 8.49 -13.22 37.61
N GLY A 477 9.76 -13.63 37.77
CA GLY A 477 10.36 -14.71 36.97
C GLY A 477 10.77 -14.30 35.55
N ILE A 478 10.51 -13.05 35.14
CA ILE A 478 10.92 -12.49 33.86
C ILE A 478 12.23 -11.72 34.05
N SER A 479 13.29 -12.17 33.37
CA SER A 479 14.61 -11.55 33.43
C SER A 479 14.83 -10.55 32.29
N PHE A 480 15.22 -9.32 32.63
CA PHE A 480 15.58 -8.27 31.70
C PHE A 480 17.10 -8.17 31.57
N SER A 481 17.61 -8.11 30.34
CA SER A 481 19.05 -7.97 30.09
C SER A 481 19.46 -6.50 30.07
N GLY A 482 20.65 -6.18 30.59
CA GLY A 482 21.21 -4.82 30.54
C GLY A 482 21.29 -4.26 29.11
N PRO A 483 21.88 -5.00 28.13
CA PRO A 483 21.89 -4.60 26.73
C PRO A 483 20.49 -4.45 26.11
N GLY A 484 19.54 -5.30 26.52
CA GLY A 484 18.15 -5.23 26.08
C GLY A 484 17.45 -3.95 26.58
N LEU A 485 17.68 -3.55 27.83
CA LEU A 485 17.13 -2.31 28.39
C LEU A 485 17.68 -1.06 27.69
N VAL A 486 18.98 -1.04 27.37
CA VAL A 486 19.59 0.06 26.59
C VAL A 486 18.98 0.12 25.19
N SER A 487 18.81 -1.03 24.53
CA SER A 487 18.19 -1.10 23.20
C SER A 487 16.71 -0.67 23.22
N ALA A 488 15.97 -1.09 24.24
CA ALA A 488 14.60 -0.66 24.48
C ALA A 488 14.49 0.86 24.69
N ALA A 489 15.37 1.44 25.51
CA ALA A 489 15.44 2.88 25.73
C ALA A 489 15.77 3.64 24.44
N MET A 490 16.71 3.13 23.63
CA MET A 490 17.05 3.71 22.32
C MET A 490 15.86 3.70 21.35
N ILE A 491 15.08 2.62 21.30
CA ILE A 491 13.87 2.54 20.48
C ILE A 491 12.85 3.59 20.92
N LEU A 492 12.57 3.68 22.23
CA LEU A 492 11.61 4.65 22.77
C LEU A 492 12.05 6.10 22.51
N LEU A 493 13.32 6.41 22.77
CA LEU A 493 13.89 7.75 22.54
C LEU A 493 13.89 8.11 21.05
N ARG A 494 14.23 7.18 20.16
CA ARG A 494 14.26 7.42 18.72
C ARG A 494 12.85 7.64 18.16
N LEU A 495 11.89 6.83 18.58
CA LEU A 495 10.48 7.02 18.23
C LEU A 495 9.96 8.36 18.75
N PHE A 496 10.30 8.72 19.99
CA PHE A 496 9.91 10.00 20.57
C PHE A 496 10.49 11.18 19.77
N ALA A 497 11.80 11.18 19.52
CA ALA A 497 12.48 12.23 18.77
C ALA A 497 11.93 12.37 17.34
N GLY A 498 11.75 11.25 16.62
CA GLY A 498 11.26 11.27 15.23
C GLY A 498 9.83 11.78 15.12
N ILE A 499 8.92 11.28 15.97
CA ILE A 499 7.51 11.72 15.97
C ILE A 499 7.42 13.20 16.41
N GLN A 500 8.21 13.61 17.40
CA GLN A 500 8.22 15.00 17.87
C GLN A 500 8.71 15.98 16.80
N LEU A 501 9.81 15.67 16.10
CA LEU A 501 10.32 16.50 15.01
C LEU A 501 9.32 16.60 13.84
N SER A 502 8.72 15.47 13.45
CA SER A 502 7.69 15.45 12.40
C SER A 502 6.46 16.27 12.79
N LEU A 503 5.99 16.14 14.03
CA LEU A 503 4.84 16.90 14.53
C LEU A 503 5.16 18.39 14.66
N LEU A 504 6.36 18.75 15.11
CA LEU A 504 6.83 20.13 15.18
C LEU A 504 6.96 20.76 13.79
N TRP A 505 7.50 20.02 12.82
CA TRP A 505 7.60 20.46 11.42
C TRP A 505 6.21 20.73 10.82
N SER A 506 5.27 19.82 11.03
CA SER A 506 3.88 19.93 10.59
C SER A 506 3.14 21.11 11.24
N GLN A 507 3.38 21.40 12.53
CA GLN A 507 2.72 22.50 13.25
C GLN A 507 3.31 23.89 12.97
N THR A 508 4.56 23.95 12.48
CA THR A 508 5.27 25.23 12.23
C THR A 508 5.40 25.57 10.75
N THR A 509 4.91 24.70 9.86
CA THR A 509 4.95 24.87 8.40
C THR A 509 3.56 24.66 7.84
N ARG A 510 3.07 25.63 7.07
CA ARG A 510 1.75 25.52 6.46
C ARG A 510 1.75 24.40 5.43
N TRP A 511 0.61 23.73 5.26
CA TRP A 511 0.54 22.56 4.36
C TRP A 511 0.95 22.90 2.91
N HIS A 512 0.52 24.05 2.41
CA HIS A 512 0.88 24.54 1.07
C HIS A 512 2.38 24.87 0.95
N ASP A 513 2.99 25.41 2.00
CA ASP A 513 4.41 25.75 2.03
C ASP A 513 5.27 24.47 2.10
N LEU A 514 4.79 23.43 2.79
CA LEU A 514 5.43 22.12 2.84
C LEU A 514 5.43 21.44 1.47
N LEU A 515 4.27 21.38 0.79
CA LEU A 515 4.17 20.84 -0.57
C LEU A 515 5.05 21.63 -1.56
N ARG A 516 5.16 22.94 -1.37
CA ARG A 516 6.07 23.78 -2.15
C ARG A 516 7.53 23.45 -1.88
N SER A 517 7.93 23.25 -0.62
CA SER A 517 9.30 22.86 -0.29
C SER A 517 9.71 21.58 -1.01
N LEU A 518 8.79 20.61 -1.12
CA LEU A 518 9.01 19.38 -1.88
C LEU A 518 9.18 19.63 -3.39
N ALA A 519 8.54 20.65 -3.95
CA ALA A 519 8.75 21.07 -5.35
C ALA A 519 10.18 21.50 -5.62
N CYS A 520 10.76 22.26 -4.67
CA CYS A 520 12.14 22.71 -4.75
C CYS A 520 13.15 21.56 -4.57
N LEU A 521 12.72 20.46 -3.95
CA LEU A 521 13.51 19.23 -3.76
C LEU A 521 13.35 18.21 -4.91
N GLY A 522 12.72 18.59 -6.02
CA GLY A 522 12.64 17.76 -7.23
C GLY A 522 11.37 16.94 -7.40
N VAL A 523 10.37 17.06 -6.51
CA VAL A 523 9.09 16.37 -6.67
C VAL A 523 8.33 16.91 -7.89
N PRO A 524 7.84 16.06 -8.82
CA PRO A 524 7.17 16.51 -10.03
C PRO A 524 5.95 17.40 -9.73
N LYS A 525 5.84 18.53 -10.44
CA LYS A 525 4.78 19.55 -10.22
C LYS A 525 3.36 18.98 -10.33
N VAL A 526 3.16 17.95 -11.16
CA VAL A 526 1.86 17.27 -11.34
C VAL A 526 1.43 16.55 -10.05
N VAL A 527 2.36 15.94 -9.32
CA VAL A 527 2.08 15.28 -8.03
C VAL A 527 1.66 16.32 -7.01
N LEU A 528 2.35 17.46 -6.99
CA LEU A 528 2.08 18.55 -6.04
C LEU A 528 0.77 19.29 -6.33
N SER A 529 0.45 19.52 -7.61
CA SER A 529 -0.84 20.10 -7.99
C SER A 529 -1.99 19.17 -7.63
N THR A 530 -1.81 17.86 -7.85
CA THR A 530 -2.79 16.83 -7.47
C THR A 530 -2.96 16.78 -5.94
N ALA A 531 -1.86 16.76 -5.18
CA ALA A 531 -1.89 16.78 -3.71
C ALA A 531 -2.55 18.06 -3.16
N THR A 532 -2.26 19.21 -3.77
CA THR A 532 -2.85 20.52 -3.38
C THR A 532 -4.35 20.53 -3.61
N LEU A 533 -4.81 20.10 -4.79
CA LEU A 533 -6.24 20.01 -5.10
C LEU A 533 -6.94 18.97 -4.22
N THR A 534 -6.29 17.84 -3.95
CA THR A 534 -6.82 16.79 -3.07
C THR A 534 -7.03 17.30 -1.66
N TYR A 535 -6.04 18.01 -1.10
CA TYR A 535 -6.15 18.66 0.20
C TYR A 535 -7.28 19.69 0.22
N ARG A 536 -7.41 20.54 -0.79
CA ARG A 536 -8.50 21.53 -0.88
C ARG A 536 -9.88 20.86 -0.96
N TYR A 537 -10.03 19.81 -1.75
CA TYR A 537 -11.30 19.10 -1.90
C TYR A 537 -11.64 18.22 -0.71
N LEU A 538 -10.66 17.77 0.08
CA LEU A 538 -10.92 17.03 1.31
C LEU A 538 -11.86 17.81 2.25
N PHE A 539 -11.60 19.10 2.47
CA PHE A 539 -12.45 19.94 3.32
C PHE A 539 -13.84 20.16 2.73
N VAL A 540 -13.91 20.42 1.42
CA VAL A 540 -15.19 20.63 0.72
C VAL A 540 -16.07 19.39 0.83
N LEU A 541 -15.49 18.20 0.65
CA LEU A 541 -16.22 16.93 0.74
C LEU A 541 -16.68 16.60 2.16
N VAL A 542 -15.85 16.92 3.16
CA VAL A 542 -16.23 16.73 4.57
C VAL A 542 -17.37 17.65 4.96
N GLU A 543 -17.32 18.93 4.54
CA GLU A 543 -18.41 19.88 4.82
C GLU A 543 -19.69 19.45 4.11
N THR A 544 -19.59 19.06 2.83
CA THR A 544 -20.72 18.50 2.07
C THR A 544 -21.32 17.28 2.79
N LEU A 545 -20.49 16.38 3.32
CA LEU A 545 -20.95 15.22 4.06
C LEU A 545 -21.63 15.62 5.38
N ALA A 546 -21.11 16.62 6.09
CA ALA A 546 -21.69 17.13 7.31
C ALA A 546 -23.07 17.77 7.06
N GLU A 547 -23.19 18.61 6.04
CA GLU A 547 -24.45 19.22 5.61
C GLU A 547 -25.48 18.15 5.22
N MET A 548 -25.05 17.07 4.55
CA MET A 548 -25.92 15.95 4.20
C MET A 548 -26.47 15.22 5.43
N VAL A 549 -25.65 15.05 6.49
CA VAL A 549 -26.08 14.48 7.77
C VAL A 549 -27.04 15.41 8.50
N GLU A 550 -26.72 16.70 8.54
CA GLU A 550 -27.53 17.74 9.18
C GLU A 550 -28.92 17.87 8.52
N ALA A 551 -28.96 17.92 7.19
CA ALA A 551 -30.19 17.93 6.41
C ALA A 551 -31.03 16.66 6.62
N ARG A 552 -30.39 15.49 6.83
CA ARG A 552 -31.10 14.26 7.15
C ARG A 552 -31.72 14.31 8.55
N THR A 553 -30.94 14.71 9.55
CA THR A 553 -31.42 14.80 10.94
C THR A 553 -32.57 15.79 11.08
N ALA A 554 -32.57 16.88 10.29
CA ALA A 554 -33.67 17.83 10.24
C ALA A 554 -34.96 17.26 9.63
N ARG A 555 -34.85 16.36 8.64
CA ARG A 555 -36.01 15.75 7.95
C ARG A 555 -36.57 14.52 8.64
N GLN A 556 -35.71 13.74 9.29
CA GLN A 556 -36.06 12.46 9.91
C GLN A 556 -35.45 12.37 11.31
N PRO A 557 -36.09 12.97 12.32
CA PRO A 557 -35.65 12.86 13.70
C PRO A 557 -35.79 11.40 14.19
N GLY A 558 -34.74 10.87 14.81
CA GLY A 558 -34.72 9.51 15.38
C GLY A 558 -33.52 8.65 14.96
N ALA A 559 -33.24 7.62 15.77
CA ALA A 559 -32.12 6.70 15.55
C ALA A 559 -32.37 5.81 14.31
N MET A 560 -31.35 5.65 13.48
CA MET A 560 -31.43 4.74 12.32
C MET A 560 -31.32 3.28 12.77
N ASN A 561 -32.16 2.42 12.19
CA ASN A 561 -31.93 0.98 12.23
C ASN A 561 -30.69 0.64 11.37
N ARG A 562 -30.02 -0.50 11.63
CA ARG A 562 -28.81 -0.97 10.92
C ARG A 562 -28.97 -0.98 9.39
N GLN A 563 -30.15 -1.34 8.89
CA GLN A 563 -30.44 -1.33 7.45
C GLN A 563 -30.55 0.08 6.87
N GLN A 564 -31.21 0.99 7.58
CA GLN A 564 -31.33 2.40 7.20
C GLN A 564 -29.97 3.11 7.25
N ALA A 565 -29.15 2.83 8.26
CA ALA A 565 -27.79 3.36 8.37
C ALA A 565 -26.90 2.91 7.20
N ARG A 566 -26.98 1.62 6.81
CA ARG A 566 -26.27 1.08 5.64
C ARG A 566 -26.74 1.70 4.32
N SER A 567 -28.06 1.87 4.16
CA SER A 567 -28.66 2.49 2.98
C SER A 567 -28.24 3.96 2.87
N TYR A 568 -28.33 4.70 3.97
CA TYR A 568 -27.93 6.10 4.06
C TYR A 568 -26.44 6.30 3.81
N ALA A 569 -25.57 5.45 4.38
CA ALA A 569 -24.13 5.49 4.10
C ALA A 569 -23.82 5.21 2.61
N GLY A 570 -24.53 4.26 1.99
CA GLY A 570 -24.37 3.93 0.57
C GLY A 570 -24.84 5.06 -0.35
N THR A 571 -26.04 5.58 -0.13
CA THR A 571 -26.61 6.70 -0.90
C THR A 571 -25.81 7.99 -0.67
N GLY A 572 -25.40 8.24 0.57
CA GLY A 572 -24.54 9.37 0.93
C GLY A 572 -23.20 9.32 0.20
N ALA A 573 -22.54 8.16 0.18
CA ALA A 573 -21.29 7.98 -0.56
C ALA A 573 -21.48 8.17 -2.08
N ALA A 574 -22.58 7.67 -2.65
CA ALA A 574 -22.89 7.84 -4.07
C ALA A 574 -23.15 9.31 -4.45
N VAL A 575 -23.92 10.03 -3.62
CA VAL A 575 -24.21 11.45 -3.81
C VAL A 575 -22.94 12.29 -3.64
N LEU A 576 -22.11 11.98 -2.64
CA LEU A 576 -20.84 12.68 -2.41
C LEU A 576 -19.87 12.46 -3.59
N PHE A 577 -19.84 11.24 -4.15
CA PHE A 577 -19.05 10.93 -5.34
C PHE A 577 -19.58 11.64 -6.59
N ALA A 578 -20.89 11.70 -6.80
CA ALA A 578 -21.48 12.46 -7.90
C ALA A 578 -21.17 13.96 -7.79
N LYS A 579 -21.28 14.52 -6.57
CA LYS A 579 -20.92 15.91 -6.28
C LYS A 579 -19.42 16.16 -6.49
N SER A 580 -18.54 15.23 -6.14
CA SER A 580 -17.09 15.40 -6.36
C SER A 580 -16.72 15.37 -7.84
N LEU A 581 -17.39 14.54 -8.65
CA LEU A 581 -17.24 14.54 -10.10
C LEU A 581 -17.71 15.85 -10.73
N ALA A 582 -18.90 16.33 -10.38
CA ALA A 582 -19.43 17.61 -10.84
C ALA A 582 -18.50 18.77 -10.45
N LEU A 583 -18.06 18.80 -9.19
CA LEU A 583 -17.10 19.80 -8.69
C LEU A 583 -15.79 19.76 -9.47
N THR A 584 -15.31 18.58 -9.87
CA THR A 584 -14.08 18.45 -10.69
C THR A 584 -14.27 19.11 -12.06
N GLU A 585 -15.42 18.94 -12.69
CA GLU A 585 -15.72 19.55 -13.99
C GLU A 585 -15.87 21.07 -13.89
N GLU A 586 -16.67 21.56 -12.94
CA GLU A 586 -16.87 22.99 -12.71
C GLU A 586 -15.57 23.71 -12.41
N THR A 587 -14.74 23.13 -11.53
CA THR A 587 -13.44 23.70 -11.18
C THR A 587 -12.46 23.65 -12.34
N HIS A 588 -12.44 22.58 -13.13
CA HIS A 588 -11.59 22.51 -14.32
C HIS A 588 -11.98 23.53 -15.38
N LEU A 589 -13.28 23.69 -15.65
CA LEU A 589 -13.79 24.71 -16.58
C LEU A 589 -13.48 26.12 -16.07
N ALA A 590 -13.67 26.38 -14.78
CA ALA A 590 -13.29 27.66 -14.16
C ALA A 590 -11.78 27.92 -14.23
N MET A 591 -10.95 26.88 -14.12
CA MET A 591 -9.50 26.98 -14.31
C MET A 591 -9.15 27.28 -15.77
N GLN A 592 -9.74 26.58 -16.74
CA GLN A 592 -9.53 26.85 -18.17
C GLN A 592 -9.97 28.26 -18.56
N ALA A 593 -11.11 28.73 -18.08
CA ALA A 593 -11.60 30.10 -18.28
C ALA A 593 -10.65 31.16 -17.70
N ARG A 594 -9.82 30.79 -16.72
CA ARG A 594 -8.75 31.62 -16.15
C ARG A 594 -7.39 31.38 -16.82
N SER A 595 -7.37 30.82 -18.03
CA SER A 595 -6.17 30.52 -18.80
C SER A 595 -5.21 29.53 -18.13
N PHE A 596 -5.75 28.51 -17.46
CA PHE A 596 -4.93 27.44 -16.88
C PHE A 596 -4.24 26.61 -17.97
N ASP A 597 -2.91 26.69 -18.02
CA ASP A 597 -2.03 26.06 -19.01
C ASP A 597 -1.25 24.86 -18.45
N GLY A 598 -1.38 24.55 -17.15
CA GLY A 598 -0.60 23.50 -16.50
C GLY A 598 -0.42 23.71 -15.00
N PRO A 599 0.51 22.99 -14.34
CA PRO A 599 0.71 23.06 -12.89
C PRO A 599 0.85 24.52 -12.41
N SER A 600 0.04 24.90 -11.43
CA SER A 600 -0.04 26.28 -10.96
C SER A 600 1.32 26.82 -10.53
N ARG A 601 1.68 28.01 -11.05
CA ARG A 601 2.90 28.71 -10.64
C ARG A 601 2.69 29.27 -9.22
N PRO A 602 3.67 29.13 -8.31
CA PRO A 602 3.53 29.65 -6.96
C PRO A 602 3.41 31.18 -6.97
N ALA A 603 2.51 31.73 -6.14
CA ALA A 603 2.12 33.14 -6.19
C ALA A 603 3.28 34.12 -5.92
N ARG A 604 4.25 33.79 -5.05
CA ARG A 604 5.53 34.55 -4.88
C ARG A 604 6.66 33.67 -4.29
N PRO A 605 7.92 33.74 -4.78
CA PRO A 605 9.09 33.21 -4.07
C PRO A 605 9.34 33.95 -2.76
N THR A 606 9.55 33.21 -1.67
CA THR A 606 10.10 33.76 -0.42
C THR A 606 11.61 33.83 -0.60
N PRO A 607 12.23 35.02 -0.59
CA PRO A 607 13.67 35.14 -0.75
C PRO A 607 14.40 34.49 0.42
N TRP A 608 15.55 33.88 0.14
CA TRP A 608 16.45 33.36 1.17
C TRP A 608 17.06 34.52 1.96
N ARG A 609 17.08 34.38 3.28
CA ARG A 609 17.73 35.32 4.21
C ARG A 609 18.88 34.63 4.93
N ARG A 610 19.79 35.42 5.52
CA ARG A 610 20.93 34.89 6.30
C ARG A 610 20.50 33.91 7.40
N ARG A 611 19.37 34.17 8.07
CA ARG A 611 18.77 33.27 9.06
C ARG A 611 18.38 31.89 8.52
N ASP A 612 18.03 31.81 7.24
CA ASP A 612 17.64 30.55 6.59
C ASP A 612 18.88 29.70 6.31
N LEU A 613 19.98 30.35 5.90
CA LEU A 613 21.27 29.69 5.75
C LEU A 613 21.82 29.18 7.09
N VAL A 614 21.67 29.99 8.15
CA VAL A 614 22.03 29.57 9.52
C VAL A 614 21.20 28.37 9.96
N ALA A 615 19.89 28.34 9.68
CA ALA A 615 19.04 27.20 10.03
C ALA A 615 19.41 25.89 9.29
N VAL A 616 19.80 25.99 8.02
CA VAL A 616 20.30 24.83 7.25
C VAL A 616 21.67 24.39 7.78
N ALA A 617 22.57 25.33 8.05
CA ALA A 617 23.89 25.05 8.58
C ALA A 617 23.85 24.43 9.98
N THR A 618 22.95 24.88 10.87
CA THR A 618 22.75 24.26 12.18
C THR A 618 22.14 22.87 12.07
N GLY A 619 21.19 22.66 11.15
CA GLY A 619 20.63 21.34 10.85
C GLY A 619 21.70 20.35 10.34
N ALA A 620 22.56 20.77 9.42
CA ALA A 620 23.67 19.96 8.91
C ALA A 620 24.77 19.74 9.96
N GLY A 621 25.08 20.77 10.75
CA GLY A 621 26.03 20.70 11.87
C GLY A 621 25.57 19.75 12.97
N LEU A 622 24.27 19.71 13.27
CA LEU A 622 23.67 18.74 14.21
C LEU A 622 23.82 17.31 13.69
N THR A 623 23.56 17.06 12.40
CA THR A 623 23.77 15.76 11.77
C THR A 623 25.24 15.35 11.83
N ALA A 624 26.16 16.26 11.48
CA ALA A 624 27.59 16.00 11.54
C ALA A 624 28.06 15.73 12.97
N ALA A 625 27.62 16.50 13.96
CA ALA A 625 27.96 16.30 15.36
C ALA A 625 27.47 14.95 15.90
N ILE A 626 26.27 14.51 15.52
CA ILE A 626 25.72 13.20 15.93
C ILE A 626 26.48 12.05 15.26
N VAL A 627 26.87 12.19 14.00
CA VAL A 627 27.71 11.22 13.28
C VAL A 627 29.11 11.15 13.91
N LEU A 628 29.72 12.30 14.22
CA LEU A 628 31.04 12.38 14.83
C LEU A 628 31.05 11.86 16.28
N MET A 629 30.07 12.22 17.11
CA MET A 629 29.92 11.63 18.45
C MET A 629 29.72 10.11 18.38
N GLY A 630 29.01 9.61 17.37
CA GLY A 630 28.86 8.18 17.11
C GLY A 630 30.14 7.46 16.67
N GLY A 631 31.08 8.19 16.04
CA GLY A 631 32.40 7.67 15.66
C GLY A 631 33.42 7.74 16.79
N ILE A 632 33.45 8.84 17.56
CA ILE A 632 34.41 9.06 18.66
C ILE A 632 34.15 8.09 19.82
N LEU A 633 32.88 7.79 20.16
CA LEU A 633 32.53 6.79 21.17
C LEU A 633 32.75 5.33 20.73
N HIS A 634 33.10 5.10 19.47
CA HIS A 634 33.45 3.76 18.97
C HIS A 634 34.97 3.56 18.91
N ALA A 635 35.73 4.67 18.97
CA ALA A 635 37.19 4.70 18.98
C ALA A 635 37.77 4.80 20.41
N LEU A 636 36.96 5.23 21.38
CA LEU A 636 37.20 5.12 22.83
C LEU A 636 36.48 3.88 23.36
#